data_AF-A0A915PI22-F1
#
_entry.id   AF-A0A915PI22-F1
#
_cell.length_a   1.000
_cell.length_b   1.000
_cell.length_c   1.000
_cell.angle_alpha   90.00
_cell.angle_beta   90.00
_cell.angle_gamma   90.00
#
_symmetry.space_group_name_H-M   'P 1'
#
loop_
_entity.id
_entity.type
_entity.pdbx_description
1 polymer ?
#
loop_
_entity_poly.entity_id
_entity_poly.type
_entity_poly.pdbx_seq_one_letter_code
_entity_poly.pdbx_strand_id
1 'polypeptide(L)'
;MSEFIDKIIVNDVRPFDEEAKNEKPWHEKARLQGSPHQYRNMRISDGKPVDNVLGIIGGTPLVKLNRIPQSMGIECDMYAKIEFLNPGGSIKDRAAERMVDIAERTGILKPGMTLIEPSSGNTGIGLAMIAAVKGYKSTVVMSDKISKEKEIIINELGGEIVRTPDNVPYDSPLSYFNVAFQLRQEDKNSCLVLDQYANPANPIAHYESTAAEILYSLDKKIDMIVIGAGTGGTISGVGRRIKEECPNAVVIGVDPEGSVIGSAGNETKASFFEVEGIGYHFVSPLIDYDVIDKWVKVNDADTFNMARRLICEEGLLVGGSSGSNMVAAMQECQNLKKGQNCVVILPDGIRNYMSKFLKDDWMFERHFMKRIQRIPITPHESSTNEPLNYRPDRKMEWKWNTLDPSKNECPVPLRPWRGAPDRTKGETSKDSKYEKKMVIDNILEAIGETPLVRLNRIPKMFGVTCEVYVKCEYLNPGGSIKDRIAYRMAELAEETGKLKRGMTIIEPSSGNTGIGLALVAAVKGYRCIIVMPKKMSKEKENILLALGAEVVRTPTEASFTDPKSHIGVAIRLQKELPNAIILDQYINIANPLEHYDKTAEELLYALNDNIDMVVAGAGTGGTISGIGHKLKEVCPKCKIIGVDPIGSVLADPEHSEVSTYEVEGIGYDFIPTVLDRDIIDVWMKSSDKESFEMSRLLAKCEGLLCGGSSGANVFCGLKAAKELHENQKCVIILPDGITNYMYAK
;
A
#
# COMPACT_ATOMS: atom_id res chain seq x y z
N MET A 1 20.68 -13.18 -33.06
CA MET A 1 20.43 -12.84 -31.65
C MET A 1 21.02 -11.49 -31.28
N SER A 2 22.31 -11.20 -31.53
CA SER A 2 22.91 -9.90 -31.13
C SER A 2 22.24 -8.67 -31.78
N GLU A 3 22.04 -8.66 -33.10
CA GLU A 3 21.37 -7.55 -33.80
C GLU A 3 19.87 -7.37 -33.43
N PHE A 4 19.25 -8.39 -32.84
CA PHE A 4 17.85 -8.39 -32.41
C PHE A 4 17.70 -7.88 -30.98
N ILE A 5 18.66 -8.20 -30.12
CA ILE A 5 18.73 -7.79 -28.71
C ILE A 5 19.08 -6.29 -28.62
N ASP A 6 20.01 -5.82 -29.46
CA ASP A 6 20.42 -4.41 -29.51
C ASP A 6 19.29 -3.50 -30.06
N LYS A 7 18.50 -3.96 -31.04
CA LYS A 7 17.45 -3.13 -31.70
C LYS A 7 16.08 -3.12 -31.02
N ILE A 8 15.83 -3.94 -29.99
CA ILE A 8 14.45 -4.14 -29.46
C ILE A 8 14.33 -3.82 -27.97
N ILE A 9 15.38 -4.03 -27.17
CA ILE A 9 15.29 -3.92 -25.71
C ILE A 9 16.12 -2.76 -25.16
N VAL A 10 17.19 -2.34 -25.87
CA VAL A 10 18.10 -1.28 -25.42
C VAL A 10 18.70 -0.57 -26.63
N ASN A 11 17.92 0.29 -27.28
CA ASN A 11 18.46 1.14 -28.32
C ASN A 11 18.99 2.41 -27.64
N ASP A 12 20.25 2.77 -27.89
CA ASP A 12 20.85 4.09 -27.56
C ASP A 12 20.15 5.24 -28.38
N VAL A 13 18.90 5.02 -28.80
CA VAL A 13 18.02 5.89 -29.59
C VAL A 13 17.02 6.50 -28.63
N ARG A 14 16.86 7.82 -28.66
CA ARG A 14 15.94 8.49 -27.74
C ARG A 14 14.49 8.27 -28.18
N PRO A 15 13.54 8.21 -27.25
CA PRO A 15 12.14 7.86 -27.56
C PRO A 15 11.42 8.88 -28.44
N PHE A 16 12.00 10.06 -28.66
CA PHE A 16 11.47 11.12 -29.52
C PHE A 16 12.24 11.29 -30.85
N ASP A 17 13.34 10.54 -31.06
CA ASP A 17 14.06 10.56 -32.33
C ASP A 17 13.20 9.92 -33.44
N GLU A 18 13.35 10.39 -34.69
CA GLU A 18 12.61 9.85 -35.84
C GLU A 18 12.87 8.36 -36.06
N GLU A 19 14.06 7.86 -35.70
CA GLU A 19 14.36 6.43 -35.75
C GLU A 19 13.41 5.62 -34.87
N ALA A 20 13.19 6.03 -33.61
CA ALA A 20 12.29 5.36 -32.68
C ALA A 20 10.82 5.37 -33.17
N LYS A 21 10.39 6.44 -33.84
CA LYS A 21 9.03 6.55 -34.40
C LYS A 21 8.79 5.65 -35.61
N ASN A 22 9.84 5.39 -36.39
CA ASN A 22 9.77 4.57 -37.61
C ASN A 22 10.03 3.08 -37.34
N GLU A 23 10.37 2.70 -36.10
CA GLU A 23 10.52 1.30 -35.71
C GLU A 23 9.19 0.54 -35.72
N LYS A 24 9.28 -0.80 -35.79
CA LYS A 24 8.10 -1.66 -35.69
C LYS A 24 7.35 -1.42 -34.36
N PRO A 25 6.01 -1.44 -34.37
CA PRO A 25 5.22 -1.37 -33.15
C PRO A 25 5.62 -2.44 -32.13
N TRP A 26 5.48 -2.13 -30.84
CA TRP A 26 5.86 -3.02 -29.73
C TRP A 26 5.25 -4.42 -29.86
N HIS A 27 4.01 -4.50 -30.36
CA HIS A 27 3.27 -5.75 -30.46
C HIS A 27 3.70 -6.63 -31.63
N GLU A 28 4.31 -6.05 -32.67
CA GLU A 28 4.99 -6.82 -33.71
C GLU A 28 6.33 -7.33 -33.20
N LYS A 29 7.09 -6.48 -32.49
CA LYS A 29 8.34 -6.86 -31.82
C LYS A 29 8.12 -8.03 -30.85
N ALA A 30 7.00 -8.03 -30.13
CA ALA A 30 6.61 -9.10 -29.22
C ALA A 30 6.48 -10.48 -29.89
N ARG A 31 6.10 -10.54 -31.18
CA ARG A 31 5.80 -11.77 -31.92
C ARG A 31 7.00 -12.37 -32.68
N LEU A 32 8.17 -11.74 -32.63
CA LEU A 32 9.33 -12.18 -33.40
C LEU A 32 9.89 -13.52 -32.89
N GLN A 33 10.33 -14.39 -33.79
CA GLN A 33 10.86 -15.72 -33.46
C GLN A 33 12.16 -15.61 -32.63
N GLY A 34 12.22 -16.28 -31.47
CA GLY A 34 13.34 -16.15 -30.53
C GLY A 34 13.22 -14.97 -29.56
N SER A 35 12.09 -14.25 -29.59
CA SER A 35 11.77 -13.21 -28.63
C SER A 35 11.69 -13.77 -27.19
N PRO A 36 12.39 -13.18 -26.21
CA PRO A 36 12.31 -13.56 -24.79
C PRO A 36 10.94 -13.26 -24.16
N HIS A 37 10.02 -12.68 -24.93
CA HIS A 37 8.68 -12.28 -24.52
C HIS A 37 7.66 -13.44 -24.52
N GLN A 38 8.05 -14.66 -24.13
CA GLN A 38 7.03 -15.65 -23.77
C GLN A 38 6.14 -15.01 -22.71
N TYR A 39 4.86 -14.82 -23.07
CA TYR A 39 3.88 -14.23 -22.17
C TYR A 39 3.88 -15.04 -20.89
N ARG A 40 4.03 -14.35 -19.77
CA ARG A 40 3.97 -15.02 -18.47
C ARG A 40 2.53 -15.43 -18.20
N ASN A 41 2.37 -16.56 -17.52
CA ASN A 41 1.08 -16.89 -16.94
C ASN A 41 0.73 -15.86 -15.87
N MET A 42 -0.55 -15.49 -15.80
CA MET A 42 -1.10 -14.68 -14.71
C MET A 42 -0.77 -15.34 -13.37
N ARG A 43 -0.39 -14.52 -12.39
CA ARG A 43 -0.11 -14.97 -11.02
C ARG A 43 -1.19 -14.42 -10.09
N ILE A 44 -1.87 -15.33 -9.40
CA ILE A 44 -2.77 -15.01 -8.29
C ILE A 44 -2.16 -15.63 -7.05
N SER A 45 -2.13 -14.89 -5.94
CA SER A 45 -1.61 -15.41 -4.68
C SER A 45 -2.43 -16.61 -4.21
N ASP A 46 -1.75 -17.68 -3.87
CA ASP A 46 -2.29 -18.90 -3.28
C ASP A 46 -2.18 -18.91 -1.74
N GLY A 47 -1.78 -17.78 -1.14
CA GLY A 47 -1.56 -17.60 0.29
C GLY A 47 -0.26 -18.21 0.82
N LYS A 48 0.59 -18.79 -0.04
CA LYS A 48 1.90 -19.34 0.34
C LYS A 48 2.99 -18.24 0.32
N PRO A 49 4.14 -18.47 1.00
CA PRO A 49 5.22 -17.50 1.03
C PRO A 49 5.80 -17.27 -0.36
N VAL A 50 6.20 -16.03 -0.63
CA VAL A 50 6.99 -15.69 -1.83
C VAL A 50 8.47 -15.58 -1.48
N ASP A 51 9.33 -15.84 -2.47
CA ASP A 51 10.78 -15.84 -2.28
C ASP A 51 11.35 -14.45 -1.95
N ASN A 52 10.72 -13.38 -2.43
CA ASN A 52 11.09 -11.99 -2.13
C ASN A 52 9.92 -11.06 -2.50
N VAL A 53 10.05 -9.77 -2.16
CA VAL A 53 9.02 -8.75 -2.38
C VAL A 53 8.58 -8.61 -3.85
N LEU A 54 9.43 -8.91 -4.84
CA LEU A 54 9.06 -8.81 -6.26
C LEU A 54 7.99 -9.84 -6.65
N GLY A 55 7.90 -10.95 -5.92
CA GLY A 55 6.86 -11.96 -6.10
C GLY A 55 5.44 -11.47 -5.80
N ILE A 56 5.29 -10.31 -5.17
CA ILE A 56 3.99 -9.72 -4.81
C ILE A 56 3.54 -8.63 -5.79
N ILE A 57 4.33 -8.34 -6.82
CA ILE A 57 3.93 -7.43 -7.91
C ILE A 57 2.81 -8.11 -8.72
N GLY A 58 1.69 -7.39 -8.87
CA GLY A 58 0.49 -7.88 -9.54
C GLY A 58 -0.48 -8.64 -8.65
N GLY A 59 -1.46 -9.30 -9.25
CA GLY A 59 -2.54 -9.95 -8.51
C GLY A 59 -3.36 -8.96 -7.66
N THR A 60 -3.43 -7.70 -8.08
CA THR A 60 -4.21 -6.64 -7.42
C THR A 60 -5.71 -6.88 -7.65
N PRO A 61 -6.59 -6.63 -6.67
CA PRO A 61 -8.02 -6.89 -6.86
C PRO A 61 -8.69 -5.79 -7.72
N LEU A 62 -9.89 -6.12 -8.21
CA LEU A 62 -10.89 -5.17 -8.68
C LEU A 62 -11.83 -4.85 -7.51
N VAL A 63 -11.98 -3.57 -7.20
CA VAL A 63 -12.88 -3.09 -6.13
C VAL A 63 -14.13 -2.53 -6.75
N LYS A 64 -15.31 -3.02 -6.36
CA LYS A 64 -16.57 -2.40 -6.76
C LYS A 64 -16.69 -0.99 -6.16
N LEU A 65 -16.98 0.00 -7.00
CA LEU A 65 -17.24 1.38 -6.60
C LEU A 65 -18.72 1.53 -6.27
N ASN A 66 -19.04 2.06 -5.09
CA ASN A 66 -20.40 2.04 -4.58
C ASN A 66 -21.01 3.44 -4.49
N ARG A 67 -20.32 4.38 -3.84
CA ARG A 67 -20.90 5.66 -3.42
C ARG A 67 -20.82 6.73 -4.50
N ILE A 68 -19.66 6.88 -5.13
CA ILE A 68 -19.46 7.91 -6.17
C ILE A 68 -20.36 7.63 -7.38
N PRO A 69 -20.39 6.42 -7.99
CA PRO A 69 -21.27 6.14 -9.12
C PRO A 69 -22.75 6.38 -8.78
N GLN A 70 -23.22 5.91 -7.62
CA GLN A 70 -24.60 6.12 -7.15
C GLN A 70 -24.94 7.60 -6.96
N SER A 71 -24.02 8.39 -6.39
CA SER A 71 -24.21 9.83 -6.19
C SER A 71 -24.35 10.61 -7.51
N MET A 72 -23.87 10.05 -8.61
CA MET A 72 -23.87 10.66 -9.95
C MET A 72 -24.87 9.99 -10.90
N GLY A 73 -25.72 9.08 -10.41
CA GLY A 73 -26.76 8.43 -11.21
C GLY A 73 -26.23 7.43 -12.24
N ILE A 74 -25.03 6.88 -12.04
CA ILE A 74 -24.48 5.85 -12.92
C ILE A 74 -25.12 4.49 -12.60
N GLU A 75 -25.70 3.85 -13.62
CA GLU A 75 -26.44 2.58 -13.46
C GLU A 75 -25.60 1.32 -13.75
N CYS A 76 -24.50 1.45 -14.49
CA CYS A 76 -23.60 0.33 -14.79
C CYS A 76 -22.77 -0.08 -13.57
N ASP A 77 -22.25 -1.29 -13.58
CA ASP A 77 -21.33 -1.74 -12.54
C ASP A 77 -19.93 -1.17 -12.81
N MET A 78 -19.35 -0.50 -11.82
CA MET A 78 -18.04 0.12 -11.92
C MET A 78 -17.03 -0.54 -10.98
N TYR A 79 -15.86 -0.86 -11.52
CA TYR A 79 -14.78 -1.52 -10.80
C TYR A 79 -13.47 -0.73 -10.90
N ALA A 80 -12.83 -0.49 -9.77
CA ALA A 80 -11.51 0.10 -9.68
C ALA A 80 -10.43 -0.98 -9.65
N LYS A 81 -9.49 -0.95 -10.60
CA LYS A 81 -8.27 -1.76 -10.56
C LYS A 81 -7.21 -1.03 -9.74
N ILE A 82 -6.96 -1.50 -8.52
CA ILE A 82 -6.20 -0.76 -7.50
C ILE A 82 -4.70 -1.11 -7.52
N GLU A 83 -3.95 -0.42 -8.38
CA GLU A 83 -2.53 -0.69 -8.59
C GLU A 83 -1.60 -0.07 -7.53
N PHE A 84 -2.14 0.75 -6.64
CA PHE A 84 -1.41 1.32 -5.51
C PHE A 84 -1.06 0.31 -4.41
N LEU A 85 -1.62 -0.90 -4.46
CA LEU A 85 -1.29 -2.01 -3.56
C LEU A 85 -0.09 -2.87 -4.01
N ASN A 86 0.51 -2.56 -5.16
CA ASN A 86 1.81 -3.14 -5.50
C ASN A 86 2.87 -2.71 -4.45
N PRO A 87 3.94 -3.49 -4.22
CA PRO A 87 4.92 -3.24 -3.14
C PRO A 87 5.61 -1.88 -3.18
N GLY A 88 5.94 -1.41 -4.38
CA GLY A 88 6.49 -0.09 -4.65
C GLY A 88 5.41 0.99 -4.67
N GLY A 89 4.13 0.64 -4.54
CA GLY A 89 3.00 1.56 -4.38
C GLY A 89 2.39 2.06 -5.70
N SER A 90 2.70 1.43 -6.84
CA SER A 90 2.15 1.85 -8.13
C SER A 90 2.10 0.77 -9.20
N ILE A 91 1.35 1.05 -10.27
CA ILE A 91 1.29 0.26 -11.49
C ILE A 91 2.65 0.08 -12.19
N LYS A 92 3.60 1.00 -11.96
CA LYS A 92 4.89 1.01 -12.66
C LYS A 92 5.83 -0.09 -12.19
N ASP A 93 5.56 -0.70 -11.04
CA ASP A 93 6.30 -1.87 -10.54
C ASP A 93 6.27 -3.01 -11.56
N ARG A 94 5.12 -3.20 -12.24
CA ARG A 94 4.94 -4.22 -13.28
C ARG A 94 5.86 -3.99 -14.47
N ALA A 95 5.86 -2.77 -15.00
CA ALA A 95 6.67 -2.42 -16.16
C ALA A 95 8.17 -2.46 -15.81
N ALA A 96 8.56 -1.93 -14.65
CA ALA A 96 9.94 -1.95 -14.18
C ALA A 96 10.46 -3.39 -14.01
N GLU A 97 9.70 -4.27 -13.36
CA GLU A 97 10.10 -5.67 -13.15
C GLU A 97 10.23 -6.39 -14.48
N ARG A 98 9.29 -6.17 -15.40
CA ARG A 98 9.32 -6.84 -16.70
C ARG A 98 10.47 -6.37 -17.58
N MET A 99 10.80 -5.06 -17.57
CA MET A 99 11.97 -4.51 -18.27
C MET A 99 13.27 -5.16 -17.75
N VAL A 100 13.44 -5.24 -16.43
CA VAL A 100 14.62 -5.86 -15.82
C VAL A 100 14.71 -7.35 -16.13
N ASP A 101 13.63 -8.11 -15.96
CA ASP A 101 13.62 -9.55 -16.26
C ASP A 101 13.96 -9.85 -17.71
N ILE A 102 13.44 -9.08 -18.66
CA ILE A 102 13.78 -9.25 -20.07
C ILE A 102 15.26 -8.95 -20.31
N ALA A 103 15.78 -7.88 -19.70
CA ALA A 103 17.20 -7.53 -19.81
C ALA A 103 18.14 -8.60 -19.19
N GLU A 104 17.71 -9.26 -18.10
CA GLU A 104 18.42 -10.41 -17.52
C GLU A 104 18.38 -11.63 -18.45
N ARG A 105 17.20 -11.99 -18.97
CA ARG A 105 17.02 -13.17 -19.83
C ARG A 105 17.76 -13.07 -21.16
N THR A 106 17.95 -11.86 -21.68
CA THR A 106 18.75 -11.63 -22.89
C THR A 106 20.24 -11.54 -22.62
N GLY A 107 20.65 -11.49 -21.35
CA GLY A 107 22.05 -11.36 -20.95
C GLY A 107 22.64 -9.97 -21.17
N ILE A 108 21.82 -8.96 -21.51
CA ILE A 108 22.26 -7.56 -21.61
C ILE A 108 22.60 -7.04 -20.22
N LEU A 109 21.73 -7.31 -19.25
CA LEU A 109 21.94 -6.92 -17.87
C LEU A 109 22.78 -7.97 -17.14
N LYS A 110 23.96 -7.55 -16.68
CA LYS A 110 24.93 -8.38 -15.95
C LYS A 110 24.97 -8.02 -14.47
N PRO A 111 25.31 -8.95 -13.56
CA PRO A 111 25.42 -8.67 -12.13
C PRO A 111 26.29 -7.45 -11.83
N GLY A 112 25.81 -6.57 -10.95
CA GLY A 112 26.53 -5.37 -10.51
C GLY A 112 26.45 -4.15 -11.44
N MET A 113 25.78 -4.25 -12.60
CA MET A 113 25.50 -3.10 -13.46
C MET A 113 24.59 -2.06 -12.79
N THR A 114 24.62 -0.84 -13.32
CA THR A 114 23.78 0.29 -12.93
C THR A 114 22.59 0.44 -13.88
N LEU A 115 21.39 0.45 -13.32
CA LEU A 115 20.15 0.74 -14.04
C LEU A 115 19.88 2.24 -14.01
N ILE A 116 19.82 2.89 -15.16
CA ILE A 116 19.52 4.31 -15.33
C ILE A 116 18.10 4.44 -15.89
N GLU A 117 17.28 5.34 -15.35
CA GLU A 117 15.94 5.57 -15.90
C GLU A 117 15.52 7.04 -15.90
N PRO A 118 15.15 7.61 -17.07
CA PRO A 118 14.47 8.91 -17.14
C PRO A 118 13.03 8.76 -16.64
N SER A 119 12.69 9.33 -15.49
CA SER A 119 11.39 9.05 -14.86
C SER A 119 10.79 10.23 -14.10
N SER A 120 9.47 10.35 -14.20
CA SER A 120 8.64 11.23 -13.37
C SER A 120 8.31 10.64 -11.98
N GLY A 121 8.94 9.52 -11.62
CA GLY A 121 8.99 9.02 -10.24
C GLY A 121 8.68 7.53 -10.09
N ASN A 122 7.45 7.11 -10.42
CA ASN A 122 6.96 5.77 -10.05
C ASN A 122 7.76 4.63 -10.68
N THR A 123 8.16 4.74 -11.95
CA THR A 123 9.06 3.76 -12.59
C THR A 123 10.45 3.77 -11.93
N GLY A 124 10.91 4.92 -11.45
CA GLY A 124 12.17 5.02 -10.71
C GLY A 124 12.12 4.34 -9.35
N ILE A 125 10.99 4.46 -8.62
CA ILE A 125 10.73 3.74 -7.37
C ILE A 125 10.74 2.22 -7.63
N GLY A 126 9.96 1.77 -8.61
CA GLY A 126 9.92 0.34 -8.96
C GLY A 126 11.30 -0.19 -9.32
N LEU A 127 12.06 0.54 -10.13
CA LEU A 127 13.41 0.17 -10.53
C LEU A 127 14.40 0.12 -9.36
N ALA A 128 14.36 1.12 -8.47
CA ALA A 128 15.21 1.14 -7.27
C ALA A 128 14.92 -0.04 -6.35
N MET A 129 13.64 -0.41 -6.17
CA MET A 129 13.24 -1.59 -5.40
C MET A 129 13.76 -2.88 -6.03
N ILE A 130 13.62 -3.03 -7.35
CA ILE A 130 14.14 -4.20 -8.07
C ILE A 130 15.67 -4.28 -7.97
N ALA A 131 16.35 -3.14 -8.08
CA ALA A 131 17.80 -3.05 -7.94
C ALA A 131 18.27 -3.46 -6.53
N ALA A 132 17.58 -2.99 -5.48
CA ALA A 132 17.86 -3.36 -4.08
C ALA A 132 17.78 -4.88 -3.86
N VAL A 133 16.72 -5.52 -4.38
CA VAL A 133 16.49 -6.97 -4.25
C VAL A 133 17.50 -7.78 -5.06
N LYS A 134 17.77 -7.38 -6.31
CA LYS A 134 18.61 -8.15 -7.25
C LYS A 134 20.10 -7.81 -7.17
N GLY A 135 20.47 -6.77 -6.41
CA GLY A 135 21.87 -6.36 -6.23
C GLY A 135 22.44 -5.53 -7.38
N TYR A 136 21.59 -4.77 -8.08
CA TYR A 136 22.03 -3.76 -9.05
C TYR A 136 22.19 -2.40 -8.38
N LYS A 137 22.93 -1.50 -9.01
CA LYS A 137 22.85 -0.06 -8.69
C LYS A 137 21.68 0.55 -9.46
N SER A 138 21.11 1.64 -8.97
CA SER A 138 20.08 2.37 -9.71
C SER A 138 20.31 3.88 -9.65
N THR A 139 20.08 4.55 -10.77
CA THR A 139 20.17 6.00 -10.92
C THR A 139 18.90 6.50 -11.61
N VAL A 140 18.12 7.32 -10.92
CA VAL A 140 16.88 7.90 -11.45
C VAL A 140 17.14 9.34 -11.87
N VAL A 141 16.92 9.64 -13.15
CA VAL A 141 17.03 11.00 -13.68
C VAL A 141 15.65 11.62 -13.72
N MET A 142 15.43 12.70 -12.98
CA MET A 142 14.10 13.30 -12.80
C MET A 142 14.16 14.83 -12.80
N SER A 143 13.05 15.46 -13.17
CA SER A 143 12.95 16.93 -13.14
C SER A 143 12.72 17.50 -11.73
N ASP A 144 13.01 18.78 -11.55
CA ASP A 144 12.83 19.50 -10.27
C ASP A 144 11.37 19.59 -9.79
N LYS A 145 10.39 19.44 -10.69
CA LYS A 145 8.96 19.43 -10.36
C LYS A 145 8.55 18.22 -9.49
N ILE A 146 9.28 17.11 -9.56
CA ILE A 146 8.90 15.84 -8.94
C ILE A 146 8.96 15.95 -7.41
N SER A 147 7.94 15.41 -6.74
CA SER A 147 7.74 15.52 -5.30
C SER A 147 8.92 14.98 -4.47
N LYS A 148 9.13 15.58 -3.28
CA LYS A 148 10.20 15.16 -2.35
C LYS A 148 9.96 13.76 -1.79
N GLU A 149 8.69 13.37 -1.66
CA GLU A 149 8.26 12.05 -1.23
C GLU A 149 8.88 10.96 -2.12
N LYS A 150 8.82 11.14 -3.44
CA LYS A 150 9.40 10.18 -4.39
C LYS A 150 10.93 10.08 -4.25
N GLU A 151 11.60 11.21 -4.03
CA GLU A 151 13.03 11.26 -3.78
C GLU A 151 13.41 10.50 -2.50
N ILE A 152 12.68 10.71 -1.40
CA ILE A 152 12.91 10.01 -0.13
C ILE A 152 12.80 8.50 -0.34
N ILE A 153 11.76 8.03 -1.05
CA ILE A 153 11.58 6.60 -1.31
C ILE A 153 12.72 6.01 -2.15
N ILE A 154 13.13 6.69 -3.23
CA ILE A 154 14.23 6.22 -4.09
C ILE A 154 15.53 6.13 -3.29
N ASN A 155 15.85 7.15 -2.49
CA ASN A 155 17.05 7.17 -1.64
C ASN A 155 17.02 6.07 -0.56
N GLU A 156 15.86 5.82 0.04
CA GLU A 156 15.68 4.76 1.05
C GLU A 156 15.84 3.36 0.44
N LEU A 157 15.45 3.16 -0.81
CA LEU A 157 15.74 1.94 -1.58
C LEU A 157 17.22 1.84 -2.01
N GLY A 158 18.01 2.89 -1.79
CA GLY A 158 19.43 2.95 -2.19
C GLY A 158 19.66 3.37 -3.64
N GLY A 159 18.64 3.94 -4.30
CA GLY A 159 18.80 4.56 -5.62
C GLY A 159 19.43 5.94 -5.53
N GLU A 160 20.23 6.28 -6.52
CA GLU A 160 20.82 7.61 -6.71
C GLU A 160 19.89 8.48 -7.56
N ILE A 161 19.91 9.79 -7.35
CA ILE A 161 19.04 10.73 -8.07
C ILE A 161 19.89 11.78 -8.78
N VAL A 162 19.59 12.00 -10.05
CA VAL A 162 20.12 13.10 -10.85
C VAL A 162 18.97 14.05 -11.19
N ARG A 163 19.07 15.29 -10.73
CA ARG A 163 18.06 16.33 -10.95
C ARG A 163 18.32 17.08 -12.25
N THR A 164 17.25 17.42 -12.96
CA THR A 164 17.29 18.28 -14.15
C THR A 164 16.27 19.41 -14.05
N PRO A 165 16.48 20.54 -14.77
CA PRO A 165 15.48 21.59 -14.86
C PRO A 165 14.12 21.06 -15.33
N ASP A 166 13.03 21.63 -14.81
CA ASP A 166 11.64 21.24 -15.11
C ASP A 166 11.07 21.90 -16.37
N ASN A 167 11.49 23.14 -16.67
CA ASN A 167 10.95 23.97 -17.74
C ASN A 167 11.79 23.93 -19.03
N VAL A 168 12.41 22.78 -19.34
CA VAL A 168 13.15 22.58 -20.58
C VAL A 168 12.35 21.71 -21.56
N PRO A 169 12.41 21.98 -22.88
CA PRO A 169 11.87 21.08 -23.90
C PRO A 169 12.42 19.66 -23.75
N TYR A 170 11.62 18.65 -24.13
CA TYR A 170 11.98 17.24 -23.95
C TYR A 170 13.24 16.84 -24.75
N ASP A 171 13.52 17.52 -25.86
CA ASP A 171 14.67 17.34 -26.75
C ASP A 171 15.89 18.17 -26.33
N SER A 172 15.77 19.03 -25.32
CA SER A 172 16.89 19.80 -24.75
C SER A 172 17.96 18.87 -24.18
N PRO A 173 19.27 19.17 -24.34
CA PRO A 173 20.35 18.42 -23.69
C PRO A 173 20.22 18.34 -22.16
N LEU A 174 19.53 19.30 -21.55
CA LEU A 174 19.29 19.37 -20.12
C LEU A 174 18.03 18.62 -19.68
N SER A 175 17.27 18.05 -20.61
CA SER A 175 16.11 17.25 -20.27
C SER A 175 16.52 15.96 -19.56
N TYR A 176 15.70 15.46 -18.65
CA TYR A 176 16.00 14.20 -17.94
C TYR A 176 16.15 13.01 -18.89
N PHE A 177 15.58 13.07 -20.10
CA PHE A 177 15.85 12.09 -21.16
C PHE A 177 17.31 12.16 -21.61
N ASN A 178 17.75 13.29 -22.15
CA ASN A 178 19.10 13.42 -22.71
C ASN A 178 20.18 13.22 -21.64
N VAL A 179 19.95 13.68 -20.41
CA VAL A 179 20.87 13.43 -19.29
C VAL A 179 20.99 11.93 -18.99
N ALA A 180 19.90 11.16 -18.98
CA ALA A 180 19.96 9.71 -18.77
C ALA A 180 20.77 9.00 -19.87
N PHE A 181 20.53 9.35 -21.14
CA PHE A 181 21.30 8.79 -22.26
C PHE A 181 22.76 9.24 -22.24
N GLN A 182 23.07 10.46 -21.81
CA GLN A 182 24.45 10.93 -21.63
C GLN A 182 25.20 10.10 -20.59
N LEU A 183 24.61 9.90 -19.40
CA LEU A 183 25.22 9.07 -18.33
C LEU A 183 25.50 7.65 -18.82
N ARG A 184 24.62 7.12 -19.68
CA ARG A 184 24.81 5.83 -20.35
C ARG A 184 25.96 5.85 -21.36
N GLN A 185 26.16 6.93 -22.11
CA GLN A 185 27.31 7.05 -23.03
C GLN A 185 28.65 7.13 -22.28
N GLU A 186 28.67 7.70 -21.08
CA GLU A 186 29.87 7.83 -20.24
C GLU A 186 30.41 6.45 -19.77
N ASP A 187 29.53 5.49 -19.46
CA ASP A 187 29.91 4.12 -19.13
C ASP A 187 28.98 3.07 -19.79
N LYS A 188 29.24 2.79 -21.07
CA LYS A 188 28.46 1.81 -21.84
C LYS A 188 28.61 0.35 -21.39
N ASN A 189 29.60 0.01 -20.57
CA ASN A 189 29.80 -1.39 -20.19
C ASN A 189 29.16 -1.71 -18.85
N SER A 190 28.96 -0.71 -18.00
CA SER A 190 28.41 -0.89 -16.65
C SER A 190 27.03 -0.28 -16.46
N CYS A 191 26.58 0.64 -17.32
CA CYS A 191 25.28 1.30 -17.17
C CYS A 191 24.27 0.84 -18.22
N LEU A 192 22.99 0.79 -17.87
CA LEU A 192 21.90 0.42 -18.77
C LEU A 192 20.71 1.36 -18.62
N VAL A 193 20.25 1.97 -19.72
CA VAL A 193 18.97 2.68 -19.75
C VAL A 193 17.89 1.71 -20.21
N LEU A 194 16.86 1.46 -19.39
CA LEU A 194 15.78 0.54 -19.75
C LEU A 194 14.75 1.21 -20.68
N ASP A 195 14.53 2.51 -20.51
CA ASP A 195 13.65 3.36 -21.32
C ASP A 195 12.19 2.88 -21.38
N GLN A 196 11.43 3.24 -20.36
CA GLN A 196 9.98 2.96 -20.31
C GLN A 196 9.17 3.54 -21.48
N TYR A 197 9.72 4.44 -22.30
CA TYR A 197 9.00 5.11 -23.39
C TYR A 197 9.19 4.44 -24.75
N ALA A 198 10.17 3.54 -24.90
CA ALA A 198 10.39 2.77 -26.13
C ALA A 198 10.45 1.25 -25.90
N ASN A 199 10.64 0.81 -24.65
CA ASN A 199 10.81 -0.61 -24.34
C ASN A 199 9.50 -1.39 -24.43
N PRO A 200 9.41 -2.42 -25.30
CA PRO A 200 8.20 -3.22 -25.48
C PRO A 200 7.81 -4.00 -24.21
N ALA A 201 8.74 -4.24 -23.28
CA ALA A 201 8.45 -4.87 -22.01
C ALA A 201 7.38 -4.11 -21.19
N ASN A 202 7.29 -2.80 -21.34
CA ASN A 202 6.31 -1.97 -20.64
C ASN A 202 4.86 -2.36 -21.04
N PRO A 203 4.41 -2.22 -22.31
CA PRO A 203 3.08 -2.69 -22.69
C PRO A 203 2.89 -4.20 -22.56
N ILE A 204 3.94 -5.01 -22.75
CA ILE A 204 3.86 -6.47 -22.56
C ILE A 204 3.47 -6.82 -21.13
N ALA A 205 4.04 -6.14 -20.12
CA ALA A 205 3.69 -6.38 -18.72
C ALA A 205 2.18 -6.21 -18.49
N HIS A 206 1.57 -5.20 -19.10
CA HIS A 206 0.14 -4.93 -18.96
C HIS A 206 -0.75 -5.84 -19.80
N TYR A 207 -0.29 -6.23 -20.99
CA TYR A 207 -0.98 -7.21 -21.84
C TYR A 207 -1.05 -8.59 -21.16
N GLU A 208 0.07 -9.06 -20.59
CA GLU A 208 0.18 -10.42 -20.04
C GLU A 208 -0.31 -10.55 -18.59
N SER A 209 -0.28 -9.46 -17.82
CA SER A 209 -0.71 -9.47 -16.41
C SER A 209 -1.95 -8.59 -16.16
N THR A 210 -1.84 -7.27 -16.22
CA THR A 210 -2.93 -6.36 -15.82
C THR A 210 -4.24 -6.66 -16.56
N ALA A 211 -4.19 -6.84 -17.87
CA ALA A 211 -5.37 -7.18 -18.67
C ALA A 211 -5.90 -8.58 -18.38
N ALA A 212 -5.00 -9.56 -18.25
CA ALA A 212 -5.36 -10.94 -17.91
C ALA A 212 -6.07 -11.02 -16.55
N GLU A 213 -5.58 -10.28 -15.56
CA GLU A 213 -6.22 -10.17 -14.24
C GLU A 213 -7.62 -9.56 -14.33
N ILE A 214 -7.82 -8.51 -15.14
CA ILE A 214 -9.13 -7.88 -15.32
C ILE A 214 -10.09 -8.84 -16.04
N LEU A 215 -9.64 -9.48 -17.12
CA LEU A 215 -10.42 -10.46 -17.89
C LEU A 215 -10.82 -11.67 -17.07
N TYR A 216 -9.89 -12.18 -16.25
CA TYR A 216 -10.15 -13.27 -15.30
C TYR A 216 -11.21 -12.85 -14.27
N SER A 217 -11.06 -11.65 -13.71
CA SER A 217 -11.93 -11.18 -12.62
C SER A 217 -13.39 -10.99 -13.04
N LEU A 218 -13.62 -10.60 -14.30
CA LEU A 218 -14.96 -10.29 -14.82
C LEU A 218 -15.48 -11.32 -15.84
N ASP A 219 -14.88 -12.51 -15.90
CA ASP A 219 -15.25 -13.56 -16.88
C ASP A 219 -15.34 -13.03 -18.32
N LYS A 220 -14.42 -12.14 -18.70
CA LYS A 220 -14.38 -11.45 -20.00
C LYS A 220 -15.65 -10.64 -20.35
N LYS A 221 -16.39 -10.20 -19.35
CA LYS A 221 -17.55 -9.30 -19.49
C LYS A 221 -17.13 -7.88 -19.17
N ILE A 222 -16.62 -7.19 -20.17
CA ILE A 222 -16.14 -5.82 -20.05
C ILE A 222 -16.78 -5.01 -21.18
N ASP A 223 -17.46 -3.94 -20.82
CA ASP A 223 -18.11 -3.04 -21.77
C ASP A 223 -17.29 -1.76 -21.98
N MET A 224 -16.56 -1.34 -20.94
CA MET A 224 -15.70 -0.17 -21.00
C MET A 224 -14.48 -0.32 -20.09
N ILE A 225 -13.34 0.23 -20.53
CA ILE A 225 -12.16 0.40 -19.69
C ILE A 225 -11.59 1.81 -19.84
N VAL A 226 -11.25 2.44 -18.71
CA VAL A 226 -10.78 3.82 -18.65
C VAL A 226 -9.36 3.87 -18.10
N ILE A 227 -8.43 4.42 -18.89
CA ILE A 227 -6.99 4.36 -18.62
C ILE A 227 -6.33 5.70 -18.93
N GLY A 228 -5.68 6.29 -17.94
CA GLY A 228 -4.82 7.46 -18.11
C GLY A 228 -3.52 7.12 -18.84
N ALA A 229 -3.16 7.95 -19.82
CA ALA A 229 -1.98 7.73 -20.66
C ALA A 229 -0.81 8.59 -20.20
N GLY A 230 0.33 7.93 -19.92
CA GLY A 230 1.64 8.57 -19.75
C GLY A 230 2.60 8.05 -20.82
N THR A 231 3.33 6.98 -20.51
CA THR A 231 4.19 6.27 -21.48
C THR A 231 3.44 5.52 -22.57
N GLY A 232 2.12 5.35 -22.43
CA GLY A 232 1.32 4.51 -23.34
C GLY A 232 1.29 3.03 -23.00
N GLY A 233 2.24 2.51 -22.21
CA GLY A 233 2.36 1.08 -21.94
C GLY A 233 1.07 0.43 -21.39
N THR A 234 0.44 1.04 -20.39
CA THR A 234 -0.79 0.50 -19.79
C THR A 234 -1.96 0.52 -20.77
N ILE A 235 -2.24 1.65 -21.43
CA ILE A 235 -3.40 1.77 -22.33
C ILE A 235 -3.24 0.90 -23.58
N SER A 236 -2.03 0.82 -24.15
CA SER A 236 -1.76 -0.04 -25.31
C SER A 236 -1.78 -1.52 -24.95
N GLY A 237 -1.11 -1.90 -23.87
CA GLY A 237 -1.02 -3.30 -23.44
C GLY A 237 -2.38 -3.85 -23.02
N VAL A 238 -3.10 -3.11 -22.18
CA VAL A 238 -4.46 -3.50 -21.76
C VAL A 238 -5.45 -3.39 -22.92
N GLY A 239 -5.51 -2.24 -23.60
CA GLY A 239 -6.44 -2.00 -24.70
C GLY A 239 -6.36 -3.09 -25.78
N ARG A 240 -5.14 -3.49 -26.17
CA ARG A 240 -4.94 -4.55 -27.16
C ARG A 240 -5.48 -5.91 -26.70
N ARG A 241 -5.17 -6.33 -25.47
CA ARG A 241 -5.69 -7.61 -24.95
C ARG A 241 -7.20 -7.59 -24.78
N ILE A 242 -7.75 -6.46 -24.34
CA ILE A 242 -9.20 -6.28 -24.18
C ILE A 242 -9.89 -6.31 -25.54
N LYS A 243 -9.36 -5.64 -26.58
CA LYS A 243 -9.94 -5.70 -27.93
C LYS A 243 -9.87 -7.10 -28.55
N GLU A 244 -8.86 -7.90 -28.22
CA GLU A 244 -8.75 -9.30 -28.67
C GLU A 244 -9.79 -10.22 -28.01
N GLU A 245 -10.09 -10.03 -26.72
CA GLU A 245 -10.97 -10.94 -25.96
C GLU A 245 -12.40 -10.43 -25.75
N CYS A 246 -12.58 -9.11 -25.78
CA CYS A 246 -13.84 -8.38 -25.63
C CYS A 246 -13.93 -7.31 -26.74
N PRO A 247 -14.13 -7.70 -28.01
CA PRO A 247 -14.01 -6.79 -29.16
C PRO A 247 -14.99 -5.61 -29.15
N ASN A 248 -16.11 -5.74 -28.43
CA ASN A 248 -17.12 -4.68 -28.27
C ASN A 248 -16.82 -3.73 -27.10
N ALA A 249 -15.81 -4.02 -26.27
CA ALA A 249 -15.44 -3.14 -25.16
C ALA A 249 -14.88 -1.82 -25.68
N VAL A 250 -15.30 -0.72 -25.04
CA VAL A 250 -14.82 0.62 -25.35
C VAL A 250 -13.59 0.95 -24.50
N VAL A 251 -12.47 1.31 -25.14
CA VAL A 251 -11.23 1.74 -24.49
C VAL A 251 -11.17 3.27 -24.51
N ILE A 252 -11.25 3.86 -23.32
CA ILE A 252 -11.18 5.30 -23.10
C ILE A 252 -9.78 5.68 -22.63
N GLY A 253 -9.10 6.51 -23.41
CA GLY A 253 -7.86 7.17 -23.03
C GLY A 253 -8.11 8.46 -22.28
N VAL A 254 -7.41 8.66 -21.17
CA VAL A 254 -7.48 9.90 -20.38
C VAL A 254 -6.17 10.65 -20.49
N ASP A 255 -6.26 11.92 -20.82
CA ASP A 255 -5.11 12.79 -21.07
C ASP A 255 -5.35 14.15 -20.40
N PRO A 256 -4.41 14.69 -19.61
CA PRO A 256 -4.63 15.99 -18.99
C PRO A 256 -4.69 17.13 -20.03
N GLU A 257 -5.43 18.19 -19.68
CA GLU A 257 -5.36 19.46 -20.40
C GLU A 257 -3.90 19.97 -20.38
N GLY A 258 -3.39 20.38 -21.54
CA GLY A 258 -2.00 20.78 -21.72
C GLY A 258 -1.04 19.67 -22.18
N SER A 259 -1.47 18.40 -22.23
CA SER A 259 -0.72 17.33 -22.91
C SER A 259 -1.06 17.24 -24.41
N VAL A 260 -0.15 16.69 -25.21
CA VAL A 260 -0.36 16.45 -26.65
C VAL A 260 -0.77 15.01 -26.99
N ILE A 261 -0.81 14.09 -26.02
CA ILE A 261 -1.01 12.65 -26.28
C ILE A 261 -2.37 12.39 -26.94
N GLY A 262 -3.47 12.85 -26.35
CA GLY A 262 -4.82 12.58 -26.87
C GLY A 262 -5.09 13.18 -28.25
N SER A 263 -4.29 14.16 -28.66
CA SER A 263 -4.36 14.79 -30.00
C SER A 263 -3.49 14.10 -31.05
N ALA A 264 -2.81 13.00 -30.70
CA ALA A 264 -1.76 12.38 -31.52
C ALA A 264 -0.65 13.36 -31.94
N GLY A 265 -0.33 14.34 -31.08
CA GLY A 265 0.68 15.36 -31.36
C GLY A 265 0.22 16.51 -32.27
N ASN A 266 -1.06 16.58 -32.65
CA ASN A 266 -1.59 17.66 -33.49
C ASN A 266 -1.73 18.99 -32.73
N GLU A 267 -1.85 18.97 -31.41
CA GLU A 267 -1.75 20.18 -30.58
C GLU A 267 -0.29 20.63 -30.46
N THR A 268 0.01 21.83 -30.94
CA THR A 268 1.40 22.31 -31.08
C THR A 268 1.99 22.94 -29.82
N LYS A 269 1.18 23.18 -28.78
CA LYS A 269 1.65 23.85 -27.56
C LYS A 269 1.16 23.17 -26.31
N ALA A 270 2.03 22.36 -25.74
CA ALA A 270 1.83 21.77 -24.44
C ALA A 270 1.95 22.83 -23.33
N SER A 271 1.19 22.68 -22.25
CA SER A 271 1.19 23.62 -21.11
C SER A 271 1.41 22.86 -19.80
N PHE A 272 1.78 23.61 -18.76
CA PHE A 272 1.95 23.07 -17.43
C PHE A 272 0.62 22.55 -16.86
N PHE A 273 0.69 21.42 -16.15
CA PHE A 273 -0.38 20.83 -15.33
C PHE A 273 0.26 20.23 -14.07
N GLU A 274 -0.47 20.12 -12.97
CA GLU A 274 0.03 19.65 -11.66
C GLU A 274 -0.03 18.14 -11.49
N VAL A 275 -0.98 17.46 -12.16
CA VAL A 275 -1.10 16.00 -12.10
C VAL A 275 0.20 15.32 -12.58
N GLU A 276 0.57 14.22 -11.92
CA GLU A 276 1.80 13.49 -12.19
C GLU A 276 1.49 12.08 -12.72
N GLY A 277 2.29 11.62 -13.68
CA GLY A 277 2.25 10.24 -14.20
C GLY A 277 1.39 10.01 -15.45
N ILE A 278 0.60 11.01 -15.86
CA ILE A 278 -0.16 11.05 -17.12
C ILE A 278 0.11 12.35 -17.86
N GLY A 279 -0.05 12.34 -19.18
CA GLY A 279 0.22 13.47 -20.07
C GLY A 279 1.71 13.73 -20.31
N TYR A 280 2.07 13.99 -21.56
CA TYR A 280 3.40 14.43 -21.98
C TYR A 280 3.36 15.52 -23.07
N HIS A 281 4.53 16.11 -23.31
CA HIS A 281 4.79 17.08 -24.39
C HIS A 281 5.32 16.43 -25.67
N PHE A 282 5.40 15.09 -25.71
CA PHE A 282 5.70 14.27 -26.88
C PHE A 282 4.85 13.00 -26.84
N VAL A 283 4.78 12.29 -27.97
CA VAL A 283 4.07 11.01 -28.09
C VAL A 283 5.08 9.88 -28.06
N SER A 284 4.93 8.96 -27.10
CA SER A 284 5.76 7.75 -27.02
C SER A 284 5.41 6.76 -28.15
N PRO A 285 6.40 6.07 -28.74
CA PRO A 285 6.17 5.02 -29.74
C PRO A 285 5.44 3.78 -29.20
N LEU A 286 5.21 3.69 -27.88
CA LEU A 286 4.45 2.59 -27.27
C LEU A 286 2.93 2.80 -27.35
N ILE A 287 2.46 4.00 -27.67
CA ILE A 287 1.02 4.29 -27.79
C ILE A 287 0.48 3.67 -29.07
N ASP A 288 -0.44 2.72 -28.93
CA ASP A 288 -1.17 2.07 -30.00
C ASP A 288 -2.54 2.76 -30.12
N TYR A 289 -2.67 3.74 -31.02
CA TYR A 289 -3.92 4.51 -31.17
C TYR A 289 -5.06 3.66 -31.73
N ASP A 290 -4.76 2.58 -32.45
CA ASP A 290 -5.77 1.73 -33.10
C ASP A 290 -6.64 0.96 -32.09
N VAL A 291 -6.17 0.82 -30.84
CA VAL A 291 -6.93 0.14 -29.78
C VAL A 291 -7.71 1.11 -28.89
N ILE A 292 -7.66 2.41 -29.14
CA ILE A 292 -8.27 3.47 -28.32
C ILE A 292 -9.47 4.06 -29.06
N ASP A 293 -10.67 3.91 -28.51
CA ASP A 293 -11.89 4.37 -29.18
C ASP A 293 -12.16 5.87 -28.98
N LYS A 294 -11.75 6.41 -27.83
CA LYS A 294 -12.00 7.81 -27.48
C LYS A 294 -10.97 8.36 -26.49
N TRP A 295 -10.67 9.65 -26.62
CA TRP A 295 -9.87 10.41 -25.67
C TRP A 295 -10.73 11.40 -24.88
N VAL A 296 -10.44 11.53 -23.59
CA VAL A 296 -11.07 12.51 -22.68
C VAL A 296 -10.00 13.40 -22.07
N LYS A 297 -10.18 14.72 -22.21
CA LYS A 297 -9.35 15.74 -21.58
C LYS A 297 -9.86 16.06 -20.18
N VAL A 298 -8.95 16.16 -19.20
CA VAL A 298 -9.30 16.47 -17.81
C VAL A 298 -8.36 17.52 -17.24
N ASN A 299 -8.90 18.52 -16.56
CA ASN A 299 -8.11 19.55 -15.86
C ASN A 299 -7.70 19.10 -14.45
N ASP A 300 -6.74 19.82 -13.86
CA ASP A 300 -6.23 19.54 -12.52
C ASP A 300 -7.28 19.71 -11.40
N ALA A 301 -8.17 20.70 -11.51
CA ALA A 301 -9.16 20.97 -10.48
C ALA A 301 -10.13 19.79 -10.32
N ASP A 302 -10.67 19.28 -11.42
CA ASP A 302 -11.56 18.11 -11.43
C ASP A 302 -10.80 16.85 -11.00
N THR A 303 -9.55 16.71 -11.46
CA THR A 303 -8.66 15.60 -11.09
C THR A 303 -8.50 15.49 -9.57
N PHE A 304 -8.07 16.56 -8.90
CA PHE A 304 -7.75 16.48 -7.47
C PHE A 304 -9.00 16.46 -6.60
N ASN A 305 -10.09 17.13 -7.00
CA ASN A 305 -11.36 17.02 -6.29
C ASN A 305 -11.92 15.59 -6.36
N MET A 306 -11.86 14.94 -7.53
CA MET A 306 -12.31 13.55 -7.66
C MET A 306 -11.39 12.57 -6.91
N ALA A 307 -10.07 12.78 -6.92
CA ALA A 307 -9.14 11.98 -6.12
C ALA A 307 -9.48 12.06 -4.61
N ARG A 308 -9.82 13.25 -4.10
CA ARG A 308 -10.26 13.42 -2.71
C ARG A 308 -11.60 12.76 -2.43
N ARG A 309 -12.54 12.75 -3.39
CA ARG A 309 -13.78 11.98 -3.29
C ARG A 309 -13.54 10.49 -3.21
N LEU A 310 -12.65 9.93 -4.04
CA LEU A 310 -12.26 8.51 -3.95
C LEU A 310 -11.74 8.15 -2.55
N ILE A 311 -10.98 9.04 -1.93
CA ILE A 311 -10.47 8.86 -0.57
C ILE A 311 -11.61 8.92 0.47
N CYS A 312 -12.43 9.98 0.48
CA CYS A 312 -13.41 10.20 1.55
C CYS A 312 -14.74 9.46 1.38
N GLU A 313 -15.09 9.05 0.16
CA GLU A 313 -16.35 8.35 -0.14
C GLU A 313 -16.16 6.85 -0.39
N GLU A 314 -15.02 6.40 -0.92
CA GLU A 314 -14.77 4.98 -1.21
C GLU A 314 -13.65 4.37 -0.36
N GLY A 315 -12.98 5.17 0.48
CA GLY A 315 -11.83 4.72 1.28
C GLY A 315 -10.58 4.40 0.45
N LEU A 316 -10.52 4.84 -0.80
CA LEU A 316 -9.40 4.50 -1.70
C LEU A 316 -8.29 5.54 -1.55
N LEU A 317 -7.19 5.19 -0.88
CA LEU A 317 -6.02 6.05 -0.65
C LEU A 317 -5.16 6.26 -1.91
N VAL A 318 -5.75 6.88 -2.94
CA VAL A 318 -5.22 7.01 -4.30
C VAL A 318 -4.48 8.33 -4.57
N GLY A 319 -3.64 8.32 -5.60
CA GLY A 319 -2.99 9.50 -6.17
C GLY A 319 -3.85 10.31 -7.14
N GLY A 320 -3.26 11.38 -7.68
CA GLY A 320 -3.97 12.32 -8.55
C GLY A 320 -4.49 11.71 -9.86
N SER A 321 -3.68 10.91 -10.56
CA SER A 321 -4.07 10.32 -11.85
C SER A 321 -5.30 9.40 -11.77
N SER A 322 -5.53 8.77 -10.61
CA SER A 322 -6.76 8.04 -10.31
C SER A 322 -8.00 8.93 -10.36
N GLY A 323 -7.87 10.17 -9.90
CA GLY A 323 -8.92 11.19 -10.00
C GLY A 323 -9.24 11.54 -11.45
N SER A 324 -8.24 11.75 -12.30
CA SER A 324 -8.46 12.02 -13.74
C SER A 324 -9.19 10.86 -14.42
N ASN A 325 -8.77 9.62 -14.16
CA ASN A 325 -9.41 8.43 -14.73
C ASN A 325 -10.86 8.31 -14.27
N MET A 326 -11.13 8.62 -13.00
CA MET A 326 -12.48 8.57 -12.47
C MET A 326 -13.37 9.70 -13.01
N VAL A 327 -12.84 10.91 -13.23
CA VAL A 327 -13.60 11.99 -13.91
C VAL A 327 -14.04 11.55 -15.30
N ALA A 328 -13.11 11.05 -16.11
CA ALA A 328 -13.43 10.54 -17.44
C ALA A 328 -14.42 9.37 -17.38
N ALA A 329 -14.26 8.46 -16.42
CA ALA A 329 -15.20 7.36 -16.23
C ALA A 329 -16.62 7.84 -15.89
N MET A 330 -16.76 8.85 -15.02
CA MET A 330 -18.07 9.43 -14.69
C MET A 330 -18.74 10.12 -15.89
N GLN A 331 -17.95 10.65 -16.83
CA GLN A 331 -18.48 11.25 -18.06
C GLN A 331 -18.94 10.16 -19.05
N GLU A 332 -18.10 9.15 -19.27
CA GLU A 332 -18.36 8.14 -20.30
C GLU A 332 -19.36 7.06 -19.88
N CYS A 333 -19.41 6.72 -18.57
CA CYS A 333 -20.33 5.71 -18.05
C CYS A 333 -21.80 6.12 -18.13
N GLN A 334 -22.12 7.39 -18.38
CA GLN A 334 -23.49 7.84 -18.65
C GLN A 334 -24.08 7.15 -19.89
N ASN A 335 -23.23 6.64 -20.78
CA ASN A 335 -23.63 5.91 -21.98
C ASN A 335 -23.82 4.40 -21.75
N LEU A 336 -23.45 3.89 -20.57
CA LEU A 336 -23.61 2.49 -20.21
C LEU A 336 -24.90 2.27 -19.43
N LYS A 337 -25.45 1.06 -19.58
CA LYS A 337 -26.71 0.64 -18.95
C LYS A 337 -26.44 -0.31 -17.79
N LYS A 338 -27.45 -0.50 -16.95
CA LYS A 338 -27.46 -1.54 -15.91
C LYS A 338 -27.08 -2.91 -16.49
N GLY A 339 -26.17 -3.60 -15.79
CA GLY A 339 -25.64 -4.92 -16.19
C GLY A 339 -24.42 -4.87 -17.11
N GLN A 340 -23.99 -3.68 -17.55
CA GLN A 340 -22.71 -3.47 -18.21
C GLN A 340 -21.61 -3.17 -17.18
N ASN A 341 -20.38 -3.53 -17.51
CA ASN A 341 -19.21 -3.40 -16.63
C ASN A 341 -18.21 -2.36 -17.16
N CYS A 342 -17.90 -1.36 -16.34
CA CYS A 342 -16.81 -0.43 -16.56
C CYS A 342 -15.65 -0.68 -15.58
N VAL A 343 -14.42 -0.73 -16.10
CA VAL A 343 -13.19 -0.83 -15.30
C VAL A 343 -12.40 0.48 -15.37
N VAL A 344 -11.98 1.00 -14.22
CA VAL A 344 -11.15 2.20 -14.12
C VAL A 344 -9.82 1.83 -13.46
N ILE A 345 -8.69 2.18 -14.09
CA ILE A 345 -7.35 1.92 -13.53
C ILE A 345 -7.01 3.01 -12.52
N LEU A 346 -6.65 2.64 -11.28
CA LEU A 346 -6.19 3.57 -10.23
C LEU A 346 -4.68 3.36 -10.00
N PRO A 347 -3.79 4.20 -10.59
CA PRO A 347 -2.39 3.83 -10.80
C PRO A 347 -1.49 3.80 -9.57
N ASP A 348 -1.66 4.73 -8.63
CA ASP A 348 -0.79 4.88 -7.46
C ASP A 348 -1.50 5.49 -6.25
N GLY A 349 -0.80 5.56 -5.12
CA GLY A 349 -1.36 5.93 -3.82
C GLY A 349 -0.95 7.31 -3.30
N ILE A 350 -1.58 7.75 -2.20
CA ILE A 350 -1.35 9.07 -1.58
C ILE A 350 0.09 9.33 -1.13
N ARG A 351 0.90 8.29 -0.90
CA ARG A 351 2.28 8.40 -0.38
C ARG A 351 3.12 9.39 -1.17
N ASN A 352 2.92 9.46 -2.49
CA ASN A 352 3.67 10.33 -3.39
C ASN A 352 3.28 11.82 -3.31
N TYR A 353 2.18 12.14 -2.62
CA TYR A 353 1.47 13.42 -2.72
C TYR A 353 1.09 14.03 -1.36
N MET A 354 1.72 13.58 -0.28
CA MET A 354 1.45 14.00 1.09
C MET A 354 1.59 15.51 1.32
N SER A 355 2.43 16.17 0.52
CA SER A 355 2.67 17.61 0.52
C SER A 355 1.93 18.38 -0.57
N LYS A 356 1.16 17.70 -1.44
CA LYS A 356 0.41 18.29 -2.57
C LYS A 356 -1.10 18.28 -2.31
N PHE A 357 -1.91 17.70 -3.21
CA PHE A 357 -3.38 17.77 -3.21
C PHE A 357 -4.06 17.24 -1.94
N LEU A 358 -3.35 16.44 -1.14
CA LEU A 358 -3.82 15.97 0.16
C LEU A 358 -3.93 17.11 1.19
N LYS A 359 -3.10 18.16 1.05
CA LYS A 359 -3.13 19.36 1.91
C LYS A 359 -4.16 20.37 1.40
N ASP A 360 -5.06 20.76 2.29
CA ASP A 360 -6.08 21.79 2.01
C ASP A 360 -5.46 23.11 1.55
N ASP A 361 -4.39 23.57 2.21
CA ASP A 361 -3.71 24.81 1.84
C ASP A 361 -3.15 24.77 0.41
N TRP A 362 -2.55 23.65 0.00
CA TRP A 362 -2.04 23.48 -1.37
C TRP A 362 -3.16 23.58 -2.41
N MET A 363 -4.34 23.02 -2.11
CA MET A 363 -5.53 23.10 -2.96
C MET A 363 -6.10 24.53 -3.04
N PHE A 364 -6.06 25.27 -1.93
CA PHE A 364 -6.52 26.67 -1.89
C PHE A 364 -5.59 27.61 -2.66
N GLU A 365 -4.28 27.46 -2.49
CA GLU A 365 -3.26 28.28 -3.16
C GLU A 365 -3.32 28.16 -4.69
N ARG A 366 -3.81 27.02 -5.20
CA ARG A 366 -3.98 26.75 -6.64
C ARG A 366 -5.39 26.96 -7.16
N HIS A 367 -6.30 27.45 -6.31
CA HIS A 367 -7.70 27.67 -6.64
C HIS A 367 -8.48 26.42 -7.09
N PHE A 368 -8.00 25.22 -6.73
CA PHE A 368 -8.71 23.96 -7.01
C PHE A 368 -9.85 23.69 -6.04
N MET A 369 -9.82 24.34 -4.87
CA MET A 369 -10.86 24.25 -3.85
C MET A 369 -11.14 25.64 -3.26
N LYS A 370 -12.39 25.88 -2.84
CA LYS A 370 -12.75 27.09 -2.08
C LYS A 370 -12.54 26.84 -0.59
N ARG A 371 -12.06 27.86 0.14
CA ARG A 371 -11.99 27.81 1.60
C ARG A 371 -13.41 27.73 2.17
N ILE A 372 -13.73 26.58 2.76
CA ILE A 372 -14.95 26.39 3.55
C ILE A 372 -14.54 26.50 5.01
N GLN A 373 -15.15 27.43 5.75
CA GLN A 373 -14.91 27.56 7.18
C GLN A 373 -15.55 26.36 7.90
N ARG A 374 -14.74 25.34 8.21
CA ARG A 374 -15.15 24.27 9.12
C ARG A 374 -15.07 24.81 10.54
N ILE A 375 -16.18 24.73 11.29
CA ILE A 375 -16.18 25.03 12.72
C ILE A 375 -15.51 23.85 13.41
N PRO A 376 -14.32 24.01 14.03
CA PRO A 376 -13.64 22.90 14.69
C PRO A 376 -14.50 22.39 15.84
N ILE A 377 -14.65 21.06 15.96
CA ILE A 377 -15.25 20.47 17.16
C ILE A 377 -14.34 20.83 18.33
N THR A 378 -14.88 21.59 19.28
CA THR A 378 -14.21 21.90 20.52
C THR A 378 -15.07 21.36 21.65
N PRO A 379 -14.56 20.43 22.48
CA PRO A 379 -15.28 19.95 23.64
C PRO A 379 -15.60 21.11 24.61
N HIS A 380 -16.69 21.04 25.36
CA HIS A 380 -17.01 22.07 26.34
C HIS A 380 -16.02 22.07 27.52
N GLU A 381 -15.66 23.26 28.03
CA GLU A 381 -14.72 23.39 29.16
C GLU A 381 -15.32 22.93 30.50
N SER A 382 -16.65 22.82 30.61
CA SER A 382 -17.37 22.67 31.88
C SER A 382 -17.25 21.30 32.56
N SER A 383 -16.64 20.28 31.94
CA SER A 383 -16.61 18.91 32.46
C SER A 383 -15.21 18.38 32.83
N THR A 384 -14.20 19.25 33.01
CA THR A 384 -12.80 18.83 33.24
C THR A 384 -12.48 18.33 34.65
N ASN A 385 -13.41 18.43 35.60
CA ASN A 385 -13.12 18.18 37.03
C ASN A 385 -13.55 16.80 37.54
N GLU A 386 -14.19 15.96 36.71
CA GLU A 386 -14.49 14.57 37.09
C GLU A 386 -13.28 13.65 36.83
N PRO A 387 -12.89 12.78 37.79
CA PRO A 387 -11.84 11.81 37.55
C PRO A 387 -12.27 10.78 36.49
N LEU A 388 -11.34 10.45 35.58
CA LEU A 388 -11.55 9.44 34.54
C LEU A 388 -11.63 8.04 35.18
N ASN A 389 -12.84 7.45 35.19
CA ASN A 389 -13.03 6.05 35.56
C ASN A 389 -12.75 5.11 34.37
N TYR A 390 -11.55 5.24 33.79
CA TYR A 390 -11.08 4.43 32.66
C TYR A 390 -9.99 3.47 33.15
N ARG A 391 -10.17 2.16 32.93
CA ARG A 391 -9.31 1.10 33.46
C ARG A 391 -8.81 0.19 32.32
N PRO A 392 -7.88 0.67 31.48
CA PRO A 392 -7.31 -0.11 30.39
C PRO A 392 -6.33 -1.18 30.89
N ASP A 393 -6.06 -1.24 32.19
CA ASP A 393 -5.12 -2.12 32.88
C ASP A 393 -5.75 -3.40 33.45
N ARG A 394 -7.05 -3.62 33.20
CA ARG A 394 -7.71 -4.85 33.66
C ARG A 394 -7.25 -6.03 32.82
N LYS A 395 -6.79 -7.09 33.46
CA LYS A 395 -6.44 -8.32 32.75
C LYS A 395 -7.69 -8.94 32.11
N MET A 396 -7.63 -9.22 30.81
CA MET A 396 -8.62 -10.03 30.12
C MET A 396 -8.44 -11.51 30.48
N GLU A 397 -9.53 -12.22 30.77
CA GLU A 397 -9.48 -13.68 30.92
C GLU A 397 -9.46 -14.35 29.54
N TRP A 398 -8.36 -15.04 29.23
CA TRP A 398 -8.20 -15.81 27.99
C TRP A 398 -8.60 -17.27 28.20
N LYS A 399 -9.77 -17.64 27.66
CA LYS A 399 -10.32 -19.01 27.71
C LYS A 399 -10.90 -19.38 26.35
N TRP A 400 -10.14 -19.15 25.29
CA TRP A 400 -10.56 -19.39 23.91
C TRP A 400 -9.81 -20.60 23.38
N ASN A 401 -10.48 -21.46 22.62
CA ASN A 401 -9.84 -22.64 22.07
C ASN A 401 -10.60 -23.14 20.83
N THR A 402 -9.91 -23.26 19.69
CA THR A 402 -10.52 -23.82 18.48
C THR A 402 -10.35 -25.32 18.31
N LEU A 403 -9.38 -25.92 18.99
CA LEU A 403 -9.15 -27.37 18.96
C LEU A 403 -10.09 -28.12 19.90
N ASP A 404 -10.54 -27.46 20.97
CA ASP A 404 -11.46 -28.00 21.96
C ASP A 404 -12.61 -27.00 22.22
N PRO A 405 -13.70 -27.09 21.44
CA PRO A 405 -14.87 -26.21 21.60
C PRO A 405 -15.49 -26.28 22.99
N SER A 406 -15.29 -27.37 23.75
CA SER A 406 -15.83 -27.49 25.13
C SER A 406 -15.12 -26.58 26.13
N LYS A 407 -13.92 -26.10 25.79
CA LYS A 407 -13.12 -25.15 26.58
C LYS A 407 -13.20 -23.72 26.08
N ASN A 408 -13.98 -23.47 25.02
CA ASN A 408 -14.10 -22.15 24.42
C ASN A 408 -15.20 -21.34 25.12
N GLU A 409 -14.79 -20.40 25.98
CA GLU A 409 -15.65 -19.45 26.68
C GLU A 409 -15.59 -18.05 26.06
N CYS A 410 -15.22 -17.93 24.77
CA CYS A 410 -15.18 -16.64 24.08
C CYS A 410 -16.59 -16.01 24.07
N PRO A 411 -16.75 -14.76 24.56
CA PRO A 411 -18.06 -14.13 24.69
C PRO A 411 -18.67 -13.69 23.35
N VAL A 412 -17.92 -13.82 22.26
CA VAL A 412 -18.36 -13.49 20.91
C VAL A 412 -17.97 -14.60 19.93
N PRO A 413 -18.72 -14.81 18.83
CA PRO A 413 -18.37 -15.84 17.85
C PRO A 413 -17.01 -15.59 17.19
N LEU A 414 -16.20 -16.65 17.14
CA LEU A 414 -14.96 -16.68 16.35
C LEU A 414 -15.28 -16.58 14.86
N ARG A 415 -14.40 -15.93 14.11
CA ARG A 415 -14.49 -15.78 12.64
C ARG A 415 -13.18 -16.12 11.96
N PRO A 416 -12.79 -17.41 11.96
CA PRO A 416 -11.56 -17.85 11.30
C PRO A 416 -11.46 -17.29 9.88
N TRP A 417 -10.24 -16.97 9.45
CA TRP A 417 -9.98 -16.56 8.08
C TRP A 417 -10.59 -17.56 7.08
N ARG A 418 -11.04 -17.08 5.92
CA ARG A 418 -11.82 -17.89 4.96
C ARG A 418 -11.09 -19.15 4.45
N GLY A 419 -9.75 -19.15 4.49
CA GLY A 419 -8.93 -20.30 4.13
C GLY A 419 -8.49 -21.16 5.32
N ALA A 420 -8.98 -20.89 6.53
CA ALA A 420 -8.65 -21.64 7.72
C ALA A 420 -9.34 -23.02 7.70
N PRO A 421 -8.64 -24.09 8.13
CA PRO A 421 -9.24 -25.42 8.25
C PRO A 421 -10.30 -25.48 9.35
N ASP A 422 -11.21 -26.44 9.26
CA ASP A 422 -12.12 -26.77 10.37
C ASP A 422 -11.37 -27.55 11.44
N ARG A 423 -10.67 -26.81 12.32
CA ARG A 423 -9.87 -27.35 13.41
C ARG A 423 -10.68 -28.21 14.38
N THR A 424 -11.99 -28.00 14.47
CA THR A 424 -12.88 -28.80 15.34
C THR A 424 -13.10 -30.22 14.83
N LYS A 425 -12.86 -30.45 13.53
CA LYS A 425 -12.90 -31.76 12.88
C LYS A 425 -11.52 -32.42 12.79
N GLY A 426 -10.48 -31.79 13.33
CA GLY A 426 -9.10 -32.25 13.21
C GLY A 426 -8.46 -31.94 11.86
N GLU A 427 -9.05 -31.05 11.05
CA GLU A 427 -8.43 -30.59 9.80
C GLU A 427 -7.19 -29.73 10.07
N THR A 428 -6.25 -29.78 9.14
CA THR A 428 -5.00 -29.03 9.15
C THR A 428 -4.93 -28.09 7.94
N SER A 429 -3.94 -27.21 7.94
CA SER A 429 -3.66 -26.33 6.80
C SER A 429 -3.41 -27.08 5.48
N LYS A 430 -3.14 -28.38 5.51
CA LYS A 430 -2.99 -29.23 4.31
C LYS A 430 -4.33 -29.66 3.71
N ASP A 431 -5.39 -29.65 4.50
CA ASP A 431 -6.75 -30.03 4.09
C ASP A 431 -7.52 -28.85 3.48
N SER A 432 -6.99 -27.64 3.66
CA SER A 432 -7.57 -26.40 3.15
C SER A 432 -6.93 -25.96 1.84
N LYS A 433 -7.73 -25.32 0.97
CA LYS A 433 -7.25 -24.64 -0.22
C LYS A 433 -7.77 -23.21 -0.23
N TYR A 434 -6.85 -22.25 -0.24
CA TYR A 434 -7.19 -20.85 -0.36
C TYR A 434 -7.20 -20.41 -1.82
N GLU A 435 -8.19 -19.59 -2.16
CA GLU A 435 -8.24 -18.85 -3.42
C GLU A 435 -8.47 -17.36 -3.11
N LYS A 436 -7.69 -16.51 -3.77
CA LYS A 436 -7.81 -15.05 -3.61
C LYS A 436 -9.06 -14.55 -4.33
N LYS A 437 -9.94 -13.86 -3.60
CA LYS A 437 -11.08 -13.14 -4.17
C LYS A 437 -10.54 -11.96 -4.99
N MET A 438 -10.66 -12.03 -6.32
CA MET A 438 -10.15 -11.01 -7.24
C MET A 438 -11.10 -9.83 -7.45
N VAL A 439 -12.41 -10.03 -7.30
CA VAL A 439 -13.41 -8.94 -7.29
C VAL A 439 -13.92 -8.80 -5.87
N ILE A 440 -13.73 -7.65 -5.25
CA ILE A 440 -14.17 -7.35 -3.89
C ILE A 440 -15.22 -6.25 -3.87
N ASP A 441 -16.13 -6.31 -2.89
CA ASP A 441 -17.32 -5.46 -2.87
C ASP A 441 -17.03 -4.02 -2.42
N ASN A 442 -15.93 -3.82 -1.68
CA ASN A 442 -15.37 -2.53 -1.31
C ASN A 442 -13.93 -2.72 -0.79
N ILE A 443 -13.22 -1.62 -0.53
CA ILE A 443 -11.80 -1.68 -0.12
C ILE A 443 -11.56 -2.37 1.24
N LEU A 444 -12.56 -2.45 2.13
CA LEU A 444 -12.38 -3.09 3.44
C LEU A 444 -12.15 -4.61 3.32
N GLU A 445 -12.62 -5.24 2.24
CA GLU A 445 -12.35 -6.66 1.97
C GLU A 445 -10.90 -6.93 1.53
N ALA A 446 -10.13 -5.89 1.18
CA ALA A 446 -8.70 -6.01 0.96
C ALA A 446 -7.88 -5.93 2.27
N ILE A 447 -8.54 -5.74 3.42
CA ILE A 447 -7.87 -5.79 4.73
C ILE A 447 -7.59 -7.25 5.09
N GLY A 448 -6.33 -7.53 5.37
CA GLY A 448 -5.80 -8.86 5.61
C GLY A 448 -5.30 -9.55 4.36
N GLU A 449 -5.05 -10.86 4.45
CA GLU A 449 -4.49 -11.64 3.33
C GLU A 449 -3.17 -11.06 2.77
N THR A 450 -2.44 -10.35 3.64
CA THR A 450 -1.19 -9.69 3.29
C THR A 450 -0.11 -10.74 3.00
N PRO A 451 0.89 -10.44 2.15
CA PRO A 451 1.86 -11.45 1.75
C PRO A 451 2.82 -11.80 2.89
N LEU A 452 3.27 -13.06 2.87
CA LEU A 452 4.39 -13.55 3.66
C LEU A 452 5.61 -13.65 2.74
N VAL A 453 6.68 -12.93 3.06
CA VAL A 453 7.87 -12.79 2.20
C VAL A 453 9.08 -13.38 2.89
N ARG A 454 9.90 -14.17 2.20
CA ARG A 454 11.19 -14.65 2.72
C ARG A 454 12.24 -13.53 2.69
N LEU A 455 12.98 -13.36 3.79
CA LEU A 455 14.18 -12.50 3.82
C LEU A 455 15.41 -13.28 3.34
N ASN A 456 16.22 -12.70 2.44
CA ASN A 456 17.29 -13.44 1.75
C ASN A 456 18.71 -12.99 2.09
N ARG A 457 18.91 -11.68 2.29
CA ARG A 457 20.22 -11.04 2.50
C ARG A 457 20.44 -10.72 3.96
N ILE A 458 19.45 -10.11 4.61
CA ILE A 458 19.58 -9.63 5.99
C ILE A 458 19.86 -10.77 6.98
N PRO A 459 19.14 -11.92 6.98
CA PRO A 459 19.45 -13.01 7.92
C PRO A 459 20.91 -13.48 7.86
N LYS A 460 21.48 -13.55 6.64
CA LYS A 460 22.88 -13.94 6.41
C LYS A 460 23.86 -12.94 7.02
N MET A 461 23.56 -11.63 6.95
CA MET A 461 24.37 -10.58 7.57
C MET A 461 24.45 -10.71 9.10
N PHE A 462 23.44 -11.33 9.72
CA PHE A 462 23.36 -11.53 11.17
C PHE A 462 23.75 -12.95 11.62
N GLY A 463 24.18 -13.82 10.69
CA GLY A 463 24.54 -15.21 10.98
C GLY A 463 23.35 -16.09 11.37
N VAL A 464 22.13 -15.75 10.93
CA VAL A 464 20.93 -16.55 11.15
C VAL A 464 20.82 -17.60 10.04
N THR A 465 20.65 -18.86 10.42
CA THR A 465 20.62 -20.01 9.49
C THR A 465 19.23 -20.56 9.23
N CYS A 466 18.26 -20.30 10.12
CA CYS A 466 16.87 -20.71 9.94
C CYS A 466 16.17 -19.92 8.83
N GLU A 467 15.00 -20.38 8.40
CA GLU A 467 14.18 -19.63 7.45
C GLU A 467 13.49 -18.45 8.16
N VAL A 468 13.72 -17.23 7.65
CA VAL A 468 13.09 -16.01 8.20
C VAL A 468 12.09 -15.47 7.19
N TYR A 469 10.84 -15.37 7.63
CA TYR A 469 9.73 -14.80 6.87
C TYR A 469 9.23 -13.53 7.55
N VAL A 470 8.74 -12.60 6.73
CA VAL A 470 8.12 -11.37 7.20
C VAL A 470 6.68 -11.26 6.69
N LYS A 471 5.75 -10.96 7.59
CA LYS A 471 4.33 -10.73 7.27
C LYS A 471 4.12 -9.24 7.01
N CYS A 472 3.87 -8.87 5.76
CA CYS A 472 3.87 -7.48 5.28
C CYS A 472 2.54 -6.76 5.56
N GLU A 473 2.20 -6.57 6.84
CA GLU A 473 0.95 -5.91 7.27
C GLU A 473 0.86 -4.43 6.91
N TYR A 474 1.98 -3.80 6.53
CA TYR A 474 1.98 -2.46 5.97
C TYR A 474 1.31 -2.35 4.59
N LEU A 475 1.02 -3.48 3.93
CA LEU A 475 0.32 -3.54 2.64
C LEU A 475 -1.21 -3.62 2.77
N ASN A 476 -1.75 -3.53 3.99
CA ASN A 476 -3.18 -3.27 4.14
C ASN A 476 -3.56 -1.90 3.51
N PRO A 477 -4.81 -1.69 3.09
CA PRO A 477 -5.22 -0.50 2.33
C PRO A 477 -4.97 0.86 3.02
N GLY A 478 -5.07 0.92 4.34
CA GLY A 478 -4.75 2.08 5.19
C GLY A 478 -3.26 2.18 5.55
N GLY A 479 -2.45 1.21 5.15
CA GLY A 479 -0.98 1.21 5.27
C GLY A 479 -0.44 0.55 6.54
N SER A 480 -1.28 -0.19 7.29
CA SER A 480 -0.84 -0.83 8.54
C SER A 480 -1.72 -1.98 9.01
N ILE A 481 -1.19 -2.75 9.96
CA ILE A 481 -1.89 -3.81 10.67
C ILE A 481 -3.16 -3.34 11.41
N LYS A 482 -3.27 -2.04 11.74
CA LYS A 482 -4.39 -1.53 12.52
C LYS A 482 -5.70 -1.44 11.74
N ASP A 483 -5.64 -1.54 10.42
CA ASP A 483 -6.82 -1.64 9.57
C ASP A 483 -7.67 -2.87 9.95
N ARG A 484 -7.00 -3.98 10.28
CA ARG A 484 -7.64 -5.22 10.72
C ARG A 484 -8.52 -5.00 11.95
N ILE A 485 -7.94 -4.43 13.00
CA ILE A 485 -8.66 -4.24 14.26
C ILE A 485 -9.71 -3.15 14.14
N ALA A 486 -9.45 -2.09 13.36
CA ALA A 486 -10.42 -1.04 13.11
C ALA A 486 -11.69 -1.62 12.45
N TYR A 487 -11.51 -2.47 11.44
CA TYR A 487 -12.62 -3.12 10.77
C TYR A 487 -13.35 -4.10 11.70
N ARG A 488 -12.63 -4.99 12.39
CA ARG A 488 -13.24 -5.97 13.31
C ARG A 488 -13.99 -5.32 14.48
N MET A 489 -13.46 -4.25 15.06
CA MET A 489 -14.12 -3.52 16.14
C MET A 489 -15.43 -2.88 15.67
N ALA A 490 -15.44 -2.29 14.48
CA ALA A 490 -16.64 -1.70 13.90
C ALA A 490 -17.69 -2.77 13.56
N GLU A 491 -17.31 -3.88 12.92
CA GLU A 491 -18.22 -4.99 12.62
C GLU A 491 -18.86 -5.56 13.90
N LEU A 492 -18.05 -5.83 14.93
CA LEU A 492 -18.56 -6.34 16.20
C LEU A 492 -19.53 -5.34 16.87
N ALA A 493 -19.24 -4.04 16.78
CA ALA A 493 -20.13 -3.01 17.29
C ALA A 493 -21.46 -2.94 16.49
N GLU A 494 -21.42 -3.12 15.17
CA GLU A 494 -22.62 -3.19 14.32
C GLU A 494 -23.48 -4.41 14.69
N GLU A 495 -22.86 -5.58 14.82
CA GLU A 495 -23.55 -6.85 15.12
C GLU A 495 -24.21 -6.87 16.49
N THR A 496 -23.53 -6.29 17.47
CA THR A 496 -24.06 -6.15 18.83
C THR A 496 -25.06 -4.99 18.96
N GLY A 497 -25.33 -4.27 17.86
CA GLY A 497 -26.24 -3.13 17.82
C GLY A 497 -25.73 -1.88 18.54
N LYS A 498 -24.47 -1.86 18.96
CA LYS A 498 -23.80 -0.71 19.61
C LYS A 498 -23.42 0.39 18.62
N LEU A 499 -23.17 0.03 17.37
CA LEU A 499 -22.96 0.95 16.25
C LEU A 499 -24.09 0.79 15.23
N LYS A 500 -24.67 1.90 14.79
CA LYS A 500 -25.79 1.95 13.83
C LYS A 500 -25.56 3.06 12.82
N ARG A 501 -26.12 2.91 11.62
CA ARG A 501 -26.01 3.92 10.54
C ARG A 501 -26.33 5.33 11.06
N GLY A 502 -25.46 6.29 10.73
CA GLY A 502 -25.58 7.69 11.16
C GLY A 502 -24.97 8.01 12.53
N MET A 503 -24.47 7.01 13.27
CA MET A 503 -23.69 7.24 14.49
C MET A 503 -22.30 7.83 14.20
N THR A 504 -21.68 8.37 15.24
CA THR A 504 -20.32 8.92 15.21
C THR A 504 -19.34 7.97 15.90
N ILE A 505 -18.25 7.62 15.22
CA ILE A 505 -17.10 6.92 15.81
C ILE A 505 -16.13 7.97 16.36
N ILE A 506 -15.73 7.83 17.62
CA ILE A 506 -14.71 8.64 18.27
C ILE A 506 -13.58 7.70 18.67
N GLU A 507 -12.32 8.04 18.38
CA GLU A 507 -11.20 7.24 18.88
C GLU A 507 -10.10 8.15 19.44
N PRO A 508 -9.62 7.90 20.67
CA PRO A 508 -8.42 8.53 21.20
C PRO A 508 -7.19 7.85 20.60
N SER A 509 -6.87 8.19 19.35
CA SER A 509 -5.69 7.65 18.67
C SER A 509 -5.07 8.69 17.77
N SER A 510 -3.76 8.72 17.72
CA SER A 510 -3.01 9.56 16.77
C SER A 510 -2.23 8.75 15.75
N GLY A 511 -2.39 7.43 15.79
CA GLY A 511 -1.62 6.49 15.00
C GLY A 511 -2.47 5.75 13.98
N ASN A 512 -1.96 4.59 13.61
CA ASN A 512 -2.49 3.71 12.59
C ASN A 512 -3.96 3.30 12.84
N THR A 513 -4.39 3.14 14.09
CA THR A 513 -5.80 2.80 14.41
C THR A 513 -6.78 3.92 14.02
N GLY A 514 -6.39 5.18 14.18
CA GLY A 514 -7.21 6.31 13.73
C GLY A 514 -7.41 6.30 12.22
N ILE A 515 -6.36 6.00 11.46
CA ILE A 515 -6.44 5.87 9.99
C ILE A 515 -7.35 4.71 9.59
N GLY A 516 -7.16 3.53 10.20
CA GLY A 516 -8.02 2.38 9.95
C GLY A 516 -9.50 2.65 10.25
N LEU A 517 -9.80 3.36 11.34
CA LEU A 517 -11.19 3.72 11.67
C LEU A 517 -11.76 4.80 10.75
N ALA A 518 -10.95 5.78 10.32
CA ALA A 518 -11.36 6.76 9.32
C ALA A 518 -11.65 6.09 7.96
N LEU A 519 -10.84 5.10 7.56
CA LEU A 519 -11.06 4.28 6.37
C LEU A 519 -12.40 3.52 6.46
N VAL A 520 -12.63 2.82 7.56
CA VAL A 520 -13.90 2.10 7.81
C VAL A 520 -15.09 3.06 7.80
N ALA A 521 -14.95 4.22 8.42
CA ALA A 521 -15.98 5.25 8.48
C ALA A 521 -16.31 5.84 7.10
N ALA A 522 -15.30 6.11 6.26
CA ALA A 522 -15.49 6.60 4.89
C ALA A 522 -16.35 5.63 4.07
N VAL A 523 -15.99 4.34 4.09
CA VAL A 523 -16.70 3.30 3.33
C VAL A 523 -18.12 3.07 3.89
N LYS A 524 -18.25 2.90 5.21
CA LYS A 524 -19.54 2.59 5.85
C LYS A 524 -20.44 3.80 6.08
N GLY A 525 -19.94 5.02 5.85
CA GLY A 525 -20.70 6.27 6.00
C GLY A 525 -20.91 6.72 7.43
N TYR A 526 -19.95 6.45 8.33
CA TYR A 526 -19.95 6.99 9.69
C TYR A 526 -19.25 8.34 9.74
N ARG A 527 -19.69 9.22 10.65
CA ARG A 527 -18.87 10.36 11.05
C ARG A 527 -17.71 9.84 11.91
N CYS A 528 -16.49 10.29 11.66
CA CYS A 528 -15.31 9.86 12.42
C CYS A 528 -14.62 11.06 13.07
N ILE A 529 -14.36 10.98 14.37
CA ILE A 529 -13.63 11.99 15.14
C ILE A 529 -12.41 11.34 15.77
N ILE A 530 -11.24 11.84 15.43
CA ILE A 530 -9.97 11.35 15.95
C ILE A 530 -9.38 12.37 16.93
N VAL A 531 -9.17 11.93 18.17
CA VAL A 531 -8.62 12.77 19.24
C VAL A 531 -7.15 12.41 19.44
N MET A 532 -6.26 13.39 19.28
CA MET A 532 -4.81 13.15 19.29
C MET A 532 -3.99 14.26 19.95
N PRO A 533 -2.82 13.95 20.56
CA PRO A 533 -1.89 14.96 21.06
C PRO A 533 -1.36 15.93 19.99
N LYS A 534 -0.95 17.14 20.39
CA LYS A 534 -0.34 18.16 19.51
C LYS A 534 1.00 17.75 18.91
N LYS A 535 1.79 16.89 19.59
CA LYS A 535 3.09 16.40 19.06
C LYS A 535 2.98 15.54 17.81
N MET A 536 1.78 15.05 17.48
CA MET A 536 1.58 14.06 16.42
C MET A 536 1.69 14.67 15.04
N SER A 537 2.27 13.91 14.10
CA SER A 537 2.69 14.39 12.78
C SER A 537 1.54 15.02 11.98
N LYS A 538 1.87 16.00 11.12
CA LYS A 538 0.88 16.66 10.27
C LYS A 538 0.46 15.75 9.11
N GLU A 539 1.36 14.86 8.71
CA GLU A 539 1.19 13.84 7.68
C GLU A 539 -0.02 12.97 8.00
N LYS A 540 -0.08 12.41 9.21
CA LYS A 540 -1.21 11.57 9.66
C LYS A 540 -2.50 12.36 9.74
N GLU A 541 -2.43 13.59 10.24
CA GLU A 541 -3.59 14.49 10.25
C GLU A 541 -4.13 14.70 8.83
N ASN A 542 -3.27 14.91 7.84
CA ASN A 542 -3.71 15.11 6.46
C ASN A 542 -4.40 13.85 5.89
N ILE A 543 -3.91 12.64 6.21
CA ILE A 543 -4.57 11.39 5.82
C ILE A 543 -5.96 11.29 6.44
N LEU A 544 -6.08 11.56 7.75
CA LEU A 544 -7.35 11.53 8.46
C LEU A 544 -8.35 12.53 7.88
N LEU A 545 -7.91 13.78 7.65
CA LEU A 545 -8.73 14.83 7.05
C LEU A 545 -9.15 14.48 5.62
N ALA A 546 -8.26 13.84 4.84
CA ALA A 546 -8.55 13.37 3.50
C ALA A 546 -9.58 12.24 3.49
N LEU A 547 -9.52 11.31 4.45
CA LEU A 547 -10.54 10.28 4.69
C LEU A 547 -11.86 10.85 5.22
N GLY A 548 -11.95 12.17 5.45
CA GLY A 548 -13.16 12.83 5.92
C GLY A 548 -13.34 12.79 7.44
N ALA A 549 -12.34 12.34 8.20
CA ALA A 549 -12.36 12.40 9.65
C ALA A 549 -12.15 13.84 10.15
N GLU A 550 -12.69 14.13 11.33
CA GLU A 550 -12.45 15.36 12.07
C GLU A 550 -11.36 15.12 13.12
N VAL A 551 -10.44 16.08 13.29
CA VAL A 551 -9.31 15.91 14.22
C VAL A 551 -9.42 16.91 15.37
N VAL A 552 -9.34 16.40 16.60
CA VAL A 552 -9.29 17.20 17.84
C VAL A 552 -7.90 17.07 18.46
N ARG A 553 -7.19 18.20 18.58
CA ARG A 553 -5.83 18.24 19.15
C ARG A 553 -5.87 18.46 20.68
N THR A 554 -5.14 17.64 21.44
CA THR A 554 -5.01 17.74 22.91
C THR A 554 -3.58 18.10 23.34
N PRO A 555 -3.36 18.58 24.59
CA PRO A 555 -2.03 18.75 25.15
C PRO A 555 -1.19 17.46 25.09
N THR A 556 0.12 17.60 24.86
CA THR A 556 1.06 16.47 24.74
C THR A 556 1.42 15.84 26.08
N GLU A 557 1.62 16.65 27.12
CA GLU A 557 2.15 16.23 28.42
C GLU A 557 1.10 15.60 29.36
N ALA A 558 -0.16 15.53 28.92
CA ALA A 558 -1.25 15.01 29.73
C ALA A 558 -1.15 13.48 29.83
N SER A 559 -1.02 12.94 31.04
CA SER A 559 -1.07 11.49 31.30
C SER A 559 -2.41 10.90 30.86
N PHE A 560 -2.49 9.59 30.62
CA PHE A 560 -3.74 8.96 30.18
C PHE A 560 -4.91 9.11 31.18
N THR A 561 -4.61 9.39 32.46
CA THR A 561 -5.58 9.67 33.53
C THR A 561 -6.02 11.13 33.62
N ASP A 562 -5.36 12.04 32.91
CA ASP A 562 -5.70 13.46 32.90
C ASP A 562 -6.98 13.69 32.04
N PRO A 563 -8.00 14.41 32.53
CA PRO A 563 -9.19 14.80 31.76
C PRO A 563 -8.91 15.58 30.45
N LYS A 564 -7.71 16.16 30.31
CA LYS A 564 -7.23 16.84 29.10
C LYS A 564 -6.46 15.92 28.16
N SER A 565 -6.19 14.68 28.55
CA SER A 565 -5.60 13.67 27.66
C SER A 565 -6.51 13.37 26.48
N HIS A 566 -5.95 12.82 25.42
CA HIS A 566 -6.72 12.40 24.26
C HIS A 566 -7.83 11.40 24.61
N ILE A 567 -7.60 10.50 25.59
CA ILE A 567 -8.62 9.59 26.14
C ILE A 567 -9.71 10.36 26.88
N GLY A 568 -9.33 11.28 27.76
CA GLY A 568 -10.28 12.10 28.52
C GLY A 568 -11.18 12.96 27.63
N VAL A 569 -10.58 13.57 26.61
CA VAL A 569 -11.30 14.37 25.61
C VAL A 569 -12.22 13.50 24.77
N ALA A 570 -11.81 12.29 24.36
CA ALA A 570 -12.69 11.37 23.63
C ALA A 570 -13.92 10.97 24.47
N ILE A 571 -13.73 10.60 25.74
CA ILE A 571 -14.82 10.23 26.67
C ILE A 571 -15.77 11.42 26.88
N ARG A 572 -15.23 12.64 27.01
CA ARG A 572 -16.05 13.85 27.10
C ARG A 572 -16.87 14.07 25.83
N LEU A 573 -16.26 13.98 24.65
CA LEU A 573 -16.97 14.10 23.37
C LEU A 573 -18.05 13.04 23.22
N GLN A 574 -17.82 11.81 23.69
CA GLN A 574 -18.83 10.76 23.69
C GLN A 574 -20.06 11.12 24.55
N LYS A 575 -19.86 11.77 25.70
CA LYS A 575 -20.95 12.24 26.56
C LYS A 575 -21.70 13.44 25.97
N GLU A 576 -20.98 14.33 25.28
CA GLU A 576 -21.53 15.57 24.70
C GLU A 576 -22.26 15.33 23.37
N LEU A 577 -21.78 14.40 22.54
CA LEU A 577 -22.34 14.13 21.23
C LEU A 577 -23.43 13.06 21.30
N PRO A 578 -24.62 13.31 20.73
CA PRO A 578 -25.64 12.27 20.63
C PRO A 578 -25.15 11.16 19.70
N ASN A 579 -25.50 9.91 20.01
CA ASN A 579 -25.26 8.76 19.14
C ASN A 579 -23.77 8.58 18.76
N ALA A 580 -22.87 8.77 19.73
CA ALA A 580 -21.43 8.58 19.57
C ALA A 580 -20.91 7.35 20.33
N ILE A 581 -19.88 6.69 19.79
CA ILE A 581 -19.23 5.53 20.39
C ILE A 581 -17.71 5.66 20.34
N ILE A 582 -17.05 5.22 21.42
CA ILE A 582 -15.62 4.93 21.42
C ILE A 582 -15.45 3.42 21.26
N LEU A 583 -14.69 2.99 20.26
CA LEU A 583 -14.46 1.57 20.00
C LEU A 583 -13.35 1.00 20.87
N ASP A 584 -12.36 1.82 21.22
CA ASP A 584 -11.35 1.56 22.24
C ASP A 584 -10.46 0.34 21.97
N GLN A 585 -9.39 0.58 21.22
CA GLN A 585 -8.42 -0.46 20.88
C GLN A 585 -7.72 -1.13 22.07
N TYR A 586 -7.73 -0.55 23.28
CA TYR A 586 -6.98 -1.06 24.43
C TYR A 586 -7.75 -2.11 25.23
N ILE A 587 -9.08 -2.05 25.20
CA ILE A 587 -9.97 -2.97 25.95
C ILE A 587 -10.85 -3.84 25.05
N ASN A 588 -10.97 -3.51 23.77
CA ASN A 588 -11.90 -4.19 22.88
C ASN A 588 -11.38 -5.56 22.44
N ILE A 589 -12.13 -6.61 22.82
CA ILE A 589 -11.87 -8.01 22.52
C ILE A 589 -11.69 -8.30 21.01
N ALA A 590 -12.29 -7.49 20.13
CA ALA A 590 -12.12 -7.61 18.69
C ALA A 590 -10.66 -7.44 18.24
N ASN A 591 -9.83 -6.70 19.00
CA ASN A 591 -8.41 -6.50 18.68
C ASN A 591 -7.62 -7.82 18.69
N PRO A 592 -7.51 -8.54 19.82
CA PRO A 592 -6.83 -9.84 19.83
C PRO A 592 -7.57 -10.91 19.02
N LEU A 593 -8.90 -10.88 18.95
CA LEU A 593 -9.67 -11.85 18.17
C LEU A 593 -9.36 -11.78 16.68
N GLU A 594 -9.24 -10.58 16.10
CA GLU A 594 -8.91 -10.44 14.68
C GLU A 594 -7.58 -11.13 14.33
N HIS A 595 -6.61 -11.07 15.24
CA HIS A 595 -5.31 -11.68 15.05
C HIS A 595 -5.31 -13.19 15.32
N TYR A 596 -6.11 -13.64 16.28
CA TYR A 596 -6.34 -15.06 16.55
C TYR A 596 -7.09 -15.76 15.42
N ASP A 597 -8.17 -15.14 14.95
CA ASP A 597 -9.05 -15.65 13.91
C ASP A 597 -8.42 -15.60 12.53
N LYS A 598 -7.72 -14.50 12.21
CA LYS A 598 -7.24 -14.26 10.84
C LYS A 598 -5.74 -14.24 10.70
N THR A 599 -5.04 -13.30 11.35
CA THR A 599 -3.59 -13.15 11.12
C THR A 599 -2.83 -14.44 11.40
N ALA A 600 -3.14 -15.13 12.50
CA ALA A 600 -2.51 -16.40 12.84
C ALA A 600 -2.89 -17.54 11.89
N GLU A 601 -4.15 -17.64 11.48
CA GLU A 601 -4.60 -18.65 10.52
C GLU A 601 -3.97 -18.45 9.14
N GLU A 602 -3.81 -17.19 8.69
CA GLU A 602 -3.07 -16.87 7.46
C GLU A 602 -1.61 -17.35 7.54
N LEU A 603 -0.95 -17.18 8.70
CA LEU A 603 0.43 -17.65 8.91
C LEU A 603 0.53 -19.18 8.95
N LEU A 604 -0.37 -19.82 9.69
CA LEU A 604 -0.45 -21.28 9.82
C LEU A 604 -0.71 -21.92 8.45
N TYR A 605 -1.64 -21.38 7.67
CA TYR A 605 -1.88 -21.82 6.31
C TYR A 605 -0.64 -21.63 5.43
N ALA A 606 -0.01 -20.46 5.46
CA ALA A 606 1.16 -20.17 4.63
C ALA A 606 2.31 -21.15 4.90
N LEU A 607 2.53 -21.54 6.16
CA LEU A 607 3.65 -22.39 6.57
C LEU A 607 3.27 -23.85 6.89
N ASN A 608 2.04 -24.26 6.55
CA ASN A 608 1.50 -25.61 6.73
C ASN A 608 1.53 -26.09 8.18
N ASP A 609 0.98 -25.29 9.10
CA ASP A 609 0.97 -25.52 10.56
C ASP A 609 2.36 -25.83 11.13
N ASN A 610 3.42 -25.24 10.56
CA ASN A 610 4.79 -25.44 11.00
C ASN A 610 5.50 -24.10 11.17
N ILE A 611 5.49 -23.60 12.42
CA ILE A 611 6.10 -22.33 12.82
C ILE A 611 6.82 -22.55 14.15
N ASP A 612 8.13 -22.25 14.19
CA ASP A 612 8.96 -22.44 15.39
C ASP A 612 9.07 -21.18 16.24
N MET A 613 8.93 -20.00 15.62
CA MET A 613 9.01 -18.72 16.30
C MET A 613 8.15 -17.67 15.60
N VAL A 614 7.48 -16.83 16.39
CA VAL A 614 6.85 -15.60 15.91
C VAL A 614 7.36 -14.41 16.71
N VAL A 615 7.53 -13.29 16.02
CA VAL A 615 8.03 -12.03 16.58
C VAL A 615 7.06 -10.92 16.23
N ALA A 616 6.52 -10.24 17.24
CA ALA A 616 5.69 -9.06 17.02
C ALA A 616 5.87 -8.02 18.13
N GLY A 617 5.80 -6.75 17.72
CA GLY A 617 5.83 -5.62 18.63
C GLY A 617 4.56 -5.50 19.46
N ALA A 618 4.70 -5.16 20.73
CA ALA A 618 3.61 -4.85 21.62
C ALA A 618 3.38 -3.33 21.64
N GLY A 619 2.21 -2.88 21.17
CA GLY A 619 1.69 -1.54 21.42
C GLY A 619 0.41 -1.65 22.23
N THR A 620 -0.73 -1.80 21.52
CA THR A 620 -1.99 -2.25 22.15
C THR A 620 -1.90 -3.68 22.68
N GLY A 621 -0.98 -4.50 22.17
CA GLY A 621 -0.77 -5.91 22.58
C GLY A 621 -1.66 -6.94 21.90
N GLY A 622 -2.83 -6.57 21.37
CA GLY A 622 -3.75 -7.55 20.75
C GLY A 622 -3.13 -8.37 19.61
N THR A 623 -2.18 -7.84 18.83
CA THR A 623 -1.48 -8.60 17.78
C THR A 623 -0.69 -9.78 18.33
N ILE A 624 0.24 -9.54 19.27
CA ILE A 624 1.07 -10.61 19.83
C ILE A 624 0.22 -11.59 20.67
N SER A 625 -0.79 -11.10 21.38
CA SER A 625 -1.67 -11.96 22.18
C SER A 625 -2.54 -12.87 21.30
N GLY A 626 -3.24 -12.30 20.30
CA GLY A 626 -4.08 -13.09 19.40
C GLY A 626 -3.29 -14.13 18.60
N ILE A 627 -2.13 -13.73 18.04
CA ILE A 627 -1.26 -14.66 17.32
C ILE A 627 -0.68 -15.71 18.26
N GLY A 628 -0.16 -15.29 19.42
CA GLY A 628 0.48 -16.18 20.39
C GLY A 628 -0.44 -17.31 20.82
N HIS A 629 -1.68 -16.99 21.19
CA HIS A 629 -2.64 -18.01 21.62
C HIS A 629 -3.00 -19.01 20.53
N LYS A 630 -3.29 -18.54 19.30
CA LYS A 630 -3.58 -19.46 18.19
C LYS A 630 -2.38 -20.35 17.86
N LEU A 631 -1.17 -19.78 17.86
CA LEU A 631 0.03 -20.56 17.60
C LEU A 631 0.34 -21.54 18.73
N LYS A 632 0.10 -21.22 20.00
CA LYS A 632 0.27 -22.18 21.09
C LYS A 632 -0.76 -23.31 21.04
N GLU A 633 -1.95 -23.08 20.48
CA GLU A 633 -2.92 -24.15 20.21
C GLU A 633 -2.38 -25.12 19.15
N VAL A 634 -1.96 -24.61 17.98
CA VAL A 634 -1.67 -25.43 16.80
C VAL A 634 -0.20 -25.90 16.75
N CYS A 635 0.72 -25.03 17.14
CA CYS A 635 2.16 -25.22 17.20
C CYS A 635 2.65 -25.02 18.65
N PRO A 636 2.36 -25.93 19.60
CA PRO A 636 2.59 -25.70 21.04
C PRO A 636 4.06 -25.42 21.43
N LYS A 637 5.02 -25.78 20.55
CA LYS A 637 6.45 -25.51 20.73
C LYS A 637 6.90 -24.17 20.16
N CYS A 638 6.03 -23.45 19.44
CA CYS A 638 6.34 -22.16 18.86
C CYS A 638 6.72 -21.16 19.96
N LYS A 639 7.86 -20.49 19.78
CA LYS A 639 8.30 -19.41 20.67
C LYS A 639 7.63 -18.09 20.28
N ILE A 640 7.02 -17.42 21.24
CA ILE A 640 6.34 -16.13 21.08
C ILE A 640 7.26 -15.04 21.64
N ILE A 641 7.78 -14.19 20.75
CA ILE A 641 8.72 -13.12 21.09
C ILE A 641 8.01 -11.77 21.03
N GLY A 642 7.92 -11.10 22.19
CA GLY A 642 7.37 -9.75 22.31
C GLY A 642 8.47 -8.70 22.16
N VAL A 643 8.22 -7.67 21.34
CA VAL A 643 9.16 -6.55 21.14
C VAL A 643 8.60 -5.28 21.74
N ASP A 644 9.42 -4.59 22.53
CA ASP A 644 9.05 -3.37 23.27
C ASP A 644 10.15 -2.31 23.14
N PRO A 645 9.87 -1.03 22.84
CA PRO A 645 10.92 -0.02 22.76
C PRO A 645 11.50 0.32 24.13
N ILE A 646 12.78 0.72 24.18
CA ILE A 646 13.37 1.32 25.37
C ILE A 646 12.61 2.61 25.72
N GLY A 647 12.19 2.75 26.97
CA GLY A 647 11.31 3.83 27.45
C GLY A 647 9.84 3.41 27.62
N SER A 648 9.47 2.20 27.15
CA SER A 648 8.19 1.57 27.46
C SER A 648 8.27 0.59 28.63
N VAL A 649 7.11 0.38 29.28
CA VAL A 649 6.92 -0.51 30.44
C VAL A 649 6.37 -1.89 30.09
N LEU A 650 5.98 -2.18 28.84
CA LEU A 650 5.22 -3.41 28.54
C LEU A 650 6.00 -4.70 28.80
N ALA A 651 7.30 -4.70 28.46
CA ALA A 651 8.19 -5.83 28.70
C ALA A 651 8.46 -6.04 30.20
N ASP A 652 8.77 -4.97 30.92
CA ASP A 652 9.18 -5.01 32.33
C ASP A 652 8.54 -3.87 33.15
N PRO A 653 7.27 -4.03 33.56
CA PRO A 653 6.52 -2.98 34.25
C PRO A 653 7.06 -2.61 35.63
N GLU A 654 7.83 -3.51 36.26
CA GLU A 654 8.33 -3.32 37.63
C GLU A 654 9.61 -2.48 37.66
N HIS A 655 10.44 -2.55 36.61
CA HIS A 655 11.76 -1.92 36.59
C HIS A 655 11.95 -0.89 35.47
N SER A 656 10.98 -0.72 34.56
CA SER A 656 11.10 0.25 33.47
C SER A 656 10.72 1.66 33.92
N GLU A 657 11.60 2.62 33.66
CA GLU A 657 11.25 4.05 33.71
C GLU A 657 10.62 4.47 32.38
N VAL A 658 9.44 5.10 32.45
CA VAL A 658 8.78 5.68 31.27
C VAL A 658 9.61 6.84 30.74
N SER A 659 9.99 6.76 29.47
CA SER A 659 10.70 7.83 28.77
C SER A 659 10.23 7.95 27.33
N THR A 660 10.60 9.05 26.67
CA THR A 660 10.21 9.32 25.30
C THR A 660 11.05 8.53 24.30
N TYR A 661 10.41 8.03 23.26
CA TYR A 661 11.02 7.36 22.11
C TYR A 661 10.31 7.79 20.82
N GLU A 662 11.02 7.68 19.69
CA GLU A 662 10.57 8.14 18.37
C GLU A 662 9.85 7.04 17.57
N VAL A 663 10.17 5.75 17.81
CA VAL A 663 9.49 4.64 17.14
C VAL A 663 8.02 4.60 17.51
N GLU A 664 7.17 4.84 16.52
CA GLU A 664 5.72 4.83 16.72
C GLU A 664 5.12 3.43 16.59
N GLY A 665 3.92 3.22 17.16
CA GLY A 665 3.12 2.01 16.94
C GLY A 665 3.38 0.85 17.91
N ILE A 666 4.47 0.92 18.68
CA ILE A 666 4.83 -0.02 19.76
C ILE A 666 5.16 0.74 21.05
N GLY A 667 5.17 0.02 22.16
CA GLY A 667 5.34 0.55 23.51
C GLY A 667 4.12 1.31 24.02
N TYR A 668 4.00 1.36 25.34
CA TYR A 668 3.07 2.19 26.10
C TYR A 668 3.58 2.49 27.53
N ASP A 669 2.90 3.39 28.26
CA ASP A 669 3.13 3.74 29.67
C ASP A 669 2.18 3.02 30.66
N PHE A 670 1.31 2.13 30.17
CA PHE A 670 0.42 1.24 30.91
C PHE A 670 0.28 -0.09 30.17
N ILE A 671 -0.20 -1.14 30.85
CA ILE A 671 -0.45 -2.46 30.25
C ILE A 671 -1.88 -2.50 29.69
N PRO A 672 -2.10 -2.64 28.36
CA PRO A 672 -3.46 -2.71 27.82
C PRO A 672 -4.18 -4.01 28.21
N THR A 673 -5.50 -3.94 28.33
CA THR A 673 -6.36 -5.06 28.74
C THR A 673 -6.27 -6.22 27.77
N VAL A 674 -6.13 -5.90 26.49
CA VAL A 674 -6.00 -6.91 25.41
C VAL A 674 -4.60 -7.50 25.28
N LEU A 675 -3.60 -6.99 26.02
CA LEU A 675 -2.27 -7.58 26.08
C LEU A 675 -2.26 -8.70 27.14
N ASP A 676 -2.28 -9.94 26.68
CA ASP A 676 -1.86 -11.08 27.49
C ASP A 676 -0.34 -11.17 27.47
N ARG A 677 0.29 -10.97 28.64
CA ARG A 677 1.75 -11.06 28.82
C ARG A 677 2.21 -12.48 29.09
N ASP A 678 1.34 -13.35 29.59
CA ASP A 678 1.70 -14.72 30.01
C ASP A 678 1.92 -15.64 28.80
N ILE A 679 1.37 -15.27 27.64
CA ILE A 679 1.55 -16.00 26.38
C ILE A 679 2.91 -15.74 25.70
N ILE A 680 3.66 -14.72 26.16
CA ILE A 680 4.93 -14.30 25.58
C ILE A 680 6.07 -15.02 26.30
N ASP A 681 6.85 -15.82 25.55
CA ASP A 681 7.95 -16.61 26.12
C ASP A 681 9.17 -15.72 26.42
N VAL A 682 9.45 -14.73 25.57
CA VAL A 682 10.61 -13.83 25.70
C VAL A 682 10.23 -12.41 25.30
N TRP A 683 10.60 -11.45 26.15
CA TRP A 683 10.56 -10.04 25.82
C TRP A 683 11.92 -9.53 25.37
N MET A 684 11.93 -8.70 24.33
CA MET A 684 13.13 -8.05 23.81
C MET A 684 12.92 -6.55 23.69
N LYS A 685 13.96 -5.78 24.03
CA LYS A 685 13.97 -4.33 23.86
C LYS A 685 14.77 -3.88 22.65
N SER A 686 14.31 -2.81 22.00
CA SER A 686 15.02 -2.11 20.91
C SER A 686 15.09 -0.61 21.18
N SER A 687 16.20 0.00 20.80
CA SER A 687 16.35 1.46 20.74
C SER A 687 15.77 2.03 19.43
N ASP A 688 15.52 3.33 19.39
CA ASP A 688 15.14 4.03 18.15
C ASP A 688 16.19 3.86 17.05
N LYS A 689 17.47 3.97 17.41
CA LYS A 689 18.59 3.80 16.47
C LYS A 689 18.54 2.43 15.78
N GLU A 690 18.49 1.36 16.57
CA GLU A 690 18.45 -0.02 16.04
C GLU A 690 17.22 -0.24 15.14
N SER A 691 16.07 0.30 15.56
CA SER A 691 14.81 0.19 14.84
C SER A 691 14.87 0.90 13.48
N PHE A 692 15.32 2.15 13.44
CA PHE A 692 15.41 2.90 12.18
C PHE A 692 16.52 2.39 11.27
N GLU A 693 17.70 2.04 11.80
CA GLU A 693 18.77 1.43 10.99
C GLU A 693 18.30 0.13 10.32
N MET A 694 17.57 -0.72 11.03
CA MET A 694 17.01 -1.95 10.47
C MET A 694 15.93 -1.68 9.42
N SER A 695 15.04 -0.70 9.64
CA SER A 695 14.02 -0.33 8.65
C SER A 695 14.62 0.14 7.32
N ARG A 696 15.71 0.92 7.37
CA ARG A 696 16.45 1.34 6.17
C ARG A 696 17.18 0.17 5.52
N LEU A 697 17.69 -0.77 6.31
CA LEU A 697 18.32 -1.97 5.77
C LEU A 697 17.31 -2.86 5.02
N LEU A 698 16.09 -3.01 5.54
CA LEU A 698 14.99 -3.71 4.87
C LEU A 698 14.66 -3.10 3.50
N ALA A 699 14.62 -1.77 3.39
CA ALA A 699 14.43 -1.09 2.11
C ALA A 699 15.61 -1.36 1.14
N LYS A 700 16.85 -1.13 1.59
CA LYS A 700 18.06 -1.23 0.74
C LYS A 700 18.46 -2.64 0.33
N CYS A 701 18.13 -3.65 1.14
CA CYS A 701 18.59 -5.02 0.91
C CYS A 701 17.48 -5.99 0.51
N GLU A 702 16.23 -5.71 0.87
CA GLU A 702 15.09 -6.61 0.63
C GLU A 702 13.97 -5.92 -0.16
N GLY A 703 14.11 -4.62 -0.49
CA GLY A 703 13.10 -3.84 -1.22
C GLY A 703 11.81 -3.58 -0.43
N LEU A 704 11.84 -3.74 0.89
CA LEU A 704 10.67 -3.62 1.77
C LEU A 704 10.59 -2.22 2.38
N LEU A 705 9.59 -1.44 1.95
CA LEU A 705 9.35 -0.05 2.38
C LEU A 705 8.56 0.03 3.71
N CYS A 706 9.17 -0.42 4.80
CA CYS A 706 8.53 -0.52 6.11
C CYS A 706 8.95 0.60 7.09
N GLY A 707 8.16 0.75 8.16
CA GLY A 707 8.37 1.73 9.22
C GLY A 707 9.33 1.30 10.34
N GLY A 708 9.54 2.21 11.30
CA GLY A 708 10.42 1.98 12.45
C GLY A 708 10.01 0.79 13.33
N SER A 709 8.70 0.60 13.56
CA SER A 709 8.22 -0.55 14.36
C SER A 709 8.44 -1.90 13.67
N SER A 710 8.41 -1.92 12.34
CA SER A 710 8.83 -3.08 11.54
C SER A 710 10.34 -3.36 11.69
N GLY A 711 11.16 -2.30 11.69
CA GLY A 711 12.59 -2.39 11.96
C GLY A 711 12.92 -2.93 13.36
N ALA A 712 12.20 -2.48 14.39
CA ALA A 712 12.30 -3.00 15.76
C ALA A 712 12.03 -4.52 15.81
N ASN A 713 10.94 -4.97 15.18
CA ASN A 713 10.56 -6.38 15.14
C ASN A 713 11.62 -7.23 14.44
N VAL A 714 12.15 -6.77 13.29
CA VAL A 714 13.19 -7.51 12.56
C VAL A 714 14.50 -7.53 13.34
N PHE A 715 14.89 -6.42 13.96
CA PHE A 715 16.12 -6.35 14.74
C PHE A 715 16.11 -7.34 15.93
N CYS A 716 15.06 -7.31 16.74
CA CYS A 716 14.88 -8.26 17.83
C CYS A 716 14.70 -9.70 17.32
N GLY A 717 13.92 -9.88 16.24
CA GLY A 717 13.67 -11.19 15.66
C GLY A 717 14.92 -11.86 15.12
N LEU A 718 15.85 -11.13 14.51
CA LEU A 718 17.13 -11.68 14.06
C LEU A 718 18.04 -12.08 15.23
N LYS A 719 17.97 -11.37 16.36
CA LYS A 719 18.68 -11.78 17.59
C LYS A 719 18.09 -13.07 18.15
N ALA A 720 16.76 -13.16 18.27
CA ALA A 720 16.07 -14.36 18.75
C ALA A 720 16.26 -15.57 17.82
N ALA A 721 16.21 -15.37 16.50
CA ALA A 721 16.34 -16.42 15.50
C ALA A 721 17.70 -17.13 15.49
N LYS A 722 18.73 -16.58 16.17
CA LYS A 722 20.02 -17.27 16.36
C LYS A 722 19.90 -18.56 17.19
N GLU A 723 18.81 -18.71 17.94
CA GLU A 723 18.53 -19.95 18.69
C GLU A 723 17.91 -21.04 17.81
N LEU A 724 17.51 -20.73 16.57
CA LEU A 724 16.89 -21.67 15.65
C LEU A 724 17.92 -22.28 14.69
N HIS A 725 17.57 -23.45 14.13
CA HIS A 725 18.39 -24.22 13.19
C HIS A 725 17.83 -24.18 11.75
N GLU A 726 18.59 -24.70 10.77
CA GLU A 726 18.33 -24.57 9.32
C GLU A 726 16.93 -25.00 8.83
N ASN A 727 16.26 -25.91 9.55
CA ASN A 727 14.93 -26.42 9.18
C ASN A 727 13.77 -25.74 9.91
N GLN A 728 14.09 -24.76 10.76
CA GLN A 728 13.11 -24.06 11.57
C GLN A 728 12.70 -22.73 10.94
N LYS A 729 11.51 -22.27 11.30
CA LYS A 729 10.87 -21.10 10.68
C LYS A 729 10.58 -20.01 11.71
N CYS A 730 11.14 -18.84 11.47
CA CYS A 730 10.86 -17.61 12.21
C CYS A 730 9.96 -16.70 11.36
N VAL A 731 8.85 -16.25 11.92
CA VAL A 731 7.95 -15.26 11.31
C VAL A 731 8.02 -13.96 12.07
N ILE A 732 8.23 -12.85 11.36
CA ILE A 732 8.32 -11.51 11.94
C ILE A 732 7.22 -10.62 11.35
N ILE A 733 6.45 -9.95 12.19
CA ILE A 733 5.38 -9.04 11.72
C ILE A 733 5.97 -7.68 11.32
N LEU A 734 5.65 -7.18 10.12
CA LEU A 734 5.95 -5.81 9.68
C LEU A 734 4.68 -4.95 9.72
N PRO A 735 4.37 -4.33 10.87
CA PRO A 735 3.06 -3.75 11.13
C PRO A 735 2.73 -2.48 10.33
N ASP A 736 3.73 -1.73 9.84
CA ASP A 736 3.49 -0.43 9.20
C ASP A 736 4.56 -0.02 8.17
N GLY A 737 4.17 0.92 7.32
CA GLY A 737 4.93 1.34 6.15
C GLY A 737 5.72 2.62 6.37
N ILE A 738 6.62 2.90 5.44
CA ILE A 738 7.47 4.10 5.46
C ILE A 738 6.68 5.42 5.41
N THR A 739 5.42 5.42 4.94
CA THR A 739 4.59 6.63 4.77
C THR A 739 4.54 7.50 6.03
N ASN A 740 4.51 6.87 7.20
CA ASN A 740 4.46 7.57 8.50
C ASN A 740 5.80 8.21 8.91
N TYR A 741 6.91 7.83 8.26
CA TYR A 741 8.28 8.14 8.67
C TYR A 741 9.04 9.00 7.65
N MET A 742 8.44 9.35 6.51
CA MET A 742 9.11 10.12 5.44
C MET A 742 9.61 11.50 5.89
N TYR A 743 9.00 12.09 6.92
CA TYR A 743 9.35 13.41 7.46
C TYR A 743 9.66 13.39 8.95
N ALA A 744 9.90 12.20 9.52
CA ALA A 744 10.32 12.08 10.92
C ALA A 744 11.64 12.82 11.13
N LYS A 745 11.69 13.63 12.19
CA LYS A 745 12.78 14.59 12.46
C LYS A 745 14.05 13.94 12.95
#